data_AF-A6KBC0-F1
#
_entry.id   AF-A6KBC0-F1
#
_cell.length_a   1.000
_cell.length_b   1.000
_cell.length_c   1.000
_cell.angle_alpha   90.00
_cell.angle_beta   90.00
_cell.angle_gamma   90.00
#
_symmetry.space_group_name_H-M   'P 1'
#
loop_
_entity.id
_entity.type
_entity.pdbx_description
1 polymer ?
#
loop_
_entity_poly.entity_id
_entity_poly.type
_entity_poly.pdbx_seq_one_letter_code
_entity_poly.pdbx_strand_id
1 'polypeptide(L)'
;MASEDTSLALALVSFIIHFSWNWVGLAISDNDKGTQFLSYLRREMEKNTVCFAFVNMIPVNMRLFMSRAEVYYNQIMTSSTNVVIMYGDKDSTLAVSFRMWVSLGIQRIWITTAQWDVTPRMKDLTFDNLCGTFAFGQHHGEIYGLKNYAQTLNPFIYSDEYLLKLEWMYFNCNVTASKWKPFKNCSSNHSLEWLMTHTFDMAFIEGSYDIYNAVYAFAHALHQVTFQKGDNLPTDNRKEQDYDCKKLCSFLRKTHFTNPAGDRVNMNQIEKLQEEYDIFYIWNFPQGIGLKLKIGIFSPYFQTGQHLHLSEDIIEWAKEGSQMLTSVCSADCGPGFRKFRKNGMPACCFDCSPCPENKISNETNVEMCILCPEDQYANTEQNHCIQKPLIFLTYEEPLGITISLMALCFSALTAVILGVFVKHHSTPIVKASNHILTYILLISLIFCFLCPLLFIGHPNSATCILQQITFGVVFTVAISTVLAKTITVILAFKVTAPQRMMKYFLVQRASNYIIPMCTLIQVIVCAVWLGASPPFVDIDTQSEHGHIIIVCNKGSVTAFYCVLGYLACLSFASFFLAFFSRNLPGNFNEAKSMTFSMLLFCSVWITFLPVYHGTKGKVMVAVEIFSTLASSAGMLGCIFIPKCYTILFRPDKNSLQMI
;
A
#
# COMPACT_ATOMS: atom_id res chain seq x y z
N MET A 1 9.18 -7.95 -52.93
CA MET A 1 7.73 -8.11 -52.72
C MET A 1 7.51 -8.56 -51.29
N ALA A 2 8.18 -9.62 -50.83
CA ALA A 2 8.32 -9.88 -49.39
C ALA A 2 8.81 -8.63 -48.60
N SER A 3 8.10 -8.36 -47.51
CA SER A 3 8.25 -7.22 -46.61
C SER A 3 9.55 -7.20 -45.83
N GLU A 4 9.87 -6.05 -45.24
CA GLU A 4 10.72 -6.04 -44.04
C GLU A 4 9.80 -6.16 -42.83
N ASP A 5 9.92 -7.25 -42.07
CA ASP A 5 9.05 -7.64 -40.93
C ASP A 5 9.09 -6.68 -39.72
N THR A 6 9.54 -5.45 -39.91
CA THR A 6 9.53 -4.35 -38.94
C THR A 6 8.11 -3.98 -38.52
N SER A 7 7.17 -3.94 -39.47
CA SER A 7 5.75 -3.62 -39.20
C SER A 7 5.05 -4.75 -38.46
N LEU A 8 5.46 -6.00 -38.70
CA LEU A 8 4.98 -7.19 -37.99
C LEU A 8 5.37 -7.16 -36.51
N ALA A 9 6.59 -6.73 -36.17
CA ALA A 9 7.01 -6.58 -34.78
C ALA A 9 6.11 -5.58 -34.02
N LEU A 10 5.74 -4.47 -34.67
CA LEU A 10 4.78 -3.50 -34.10
C LEU A 10 3.40 -4.14 -33.93
N ALA A 11 2.89 -4.84 -34.96
CA ALA A 11 1.59 -5.52 -34.91
C ALA A 11 1.49 -6.51 -33.74
N LEU A 12 2.53 -7.34 -33.54
CA LEU A 12 2.61 -8.30 -32.46
C LEU A 12 2.65 -7.63 -31.08
N VAL A 13 3.44 -6.57 -30.92
CA VAL A 13 3.51 -5.84 -29.66
C VAL A 13 2.18 -5.15 -29.34
N SER A 14 1.53 -4.52 -30.33
CA SER A 14 0.19 -3.96 -30.16
C SER A 14 -0.84 -5.01 -29.74
N PHE A 15 -0.78 -6.21 -30.33
CA PHE A 15 -1.65 -7.33 -29.96
C PHE A 15 -1.41 -7.81 -28.52
N ILE A 16 -0.16 -7.91 -28.09
CA ILE A 16 0.20 -8.30 -26.71
C ILE A 16 -0.30 -7.27 -25.68
N ILE A 17 -0.15 -5.97 -25.98
CA ILE A 17 -0.60 -4.88 -25.11
C ILE A 17 -2.12 -4.82 -25.02
N HIS A 18 -2.83 -5.04 -26.13
CA HIS A 18 -4.30 -5.09 -26.17
C HIS A 18 -4.85 -6.07 -25.13
N PHE A 19 -4.16 -7.19 -24.96
CA PHE A 19 -4.50 -8.24 -23.99
C PHE A 19 -3.84 -8.08 -22.61
N SER A 20 -3.19 -6.94 -22.34
CA SER A 20 -2.50 -6.65 -21.06
C SER A 20 -1.44 -7.69 -20.66
N TRP A 21 -0.80 -8.32 -21.64
CA TRP A 21 0.28 -9.28 -21.41
C TRP A 21 1.63 -8.57 -21.35
N ASN A 22 2.50 -8.98 -20.41
CA ASN A 22 3.85 -8.41 -20.28
C ASN A 22 4.97 -9.46 -20.18
N TRP A 23 4.62 -10.75 -20.20
CA TRP A 23 5.54 -11.87 -20.03
C TRP A 23 5.32 -12.93 -21.11
N VAL A 24 6.19 -12.96 -22.12
CA VAL A 24 5.96 -13.71 -23.36
C VAL A 24 7.16 -14.58 -23.74
N GLY A 25 6.92 -15.82 -24.15
CA GLY A 25 7.96 -16.69 -24.72
C GLY A 25 8.19 -16.41 -26.21
N LEU A 26 9.42 -16.63 -26.70
CA LEU A 26 9.74 -16.50 -28.11
C LEU A 26 10.49 -17.75 -28.61
N ALA A 27 10.02 -18.33 -29.70
CA ALA A 27 10.70 -19.36 -30.48
C ALA A 27 10.88 -18.87 -31.92
N ILE A 28 12.11 -18.87 -32.41
CA ILE A 28 12.46 -18.23 -33.67
C ILE A 28 13.47 -19.05 -34.45
N SER A 29 13.39 -19.05 -35.78
CA SER A 29 14.39 -19.74 -36.61
C SER A 29 15.76 -19.07 -36.50
N ASP A 30 16.81 -19.88 -36.32
CA ASP A 30 18.21 -19.46 -36.22
C ASP A 30 18.79 -19.18 -37.62
N ASN A 31 18.34 -18.07 -38.23
CA ASN A 31 18.82 -17.53 -39.49
C ASN A 31 18.91 -16.00 -39.43
N ASP A 32 19.44 -15.37 -40.49
CA ASP A 32 19.64 -13.91 -40.53
C ASP A 32 18.33 -13.14 -40.36
N LYS A 33 17.24 -13.61 -40.98
CA LYS A 33 15.91 -13.00 -40.87
C LYS A 33 15.38 -13.06 -39.44
N GLY A 34 15.48 -14.21 -38.78
CA GLY A 34 15.07 -14.39 -37.39
C GLY A 34 15.88 -13.50 -36.45
N THR A 35 17.20 -13.42 -36.64
CA THR A 35 18.07 -12.56 -35.82
C THR A 35 17.73 -11.08 -35.99
N GLN A 36 17.48 -10.64 -37.24
CA GLN A 36 17.06 -9.27 -37.53
C GLN A 36 15.70 -8.97 -36.89
N PHE A 37 14.72 -9.86 -37.05
CA PHE A 37 13.39 -9.70 -36.46
C PHE A 37 13.44 -9.66 -34.92
N LEU A 38 14.22 -10.52 -34.27
CA LEU A 38 14.44 -10.50 -32.83
C LEU A 38 14.93 -9.13 -32.35
N SER A 39 15.85 -8.51 -33.11
CA SER A 39 16.37 -7.19 -32.75
C SER A 39 15.30 -6.09 -32.78
N TYR A 40 14.43 -6.11 -33.80
CA TYR A 40 13.32 -5.16 -33.91
C TYR A 40 12.25 -5.41 -32.85
N LEU A 41 11.84 -6.68 -32.67
CA LEU A 41 10.84 -7.05 -31.69
C LEU A 41 11.28 -6.69 -30.27
N ARG A 42 12.54 -6.96 -29.91
CA ARG A 42 13.10 -6.57 -28.60
C ARG A 42 12.99 -5.06 -28.36
N ARG A 43 13.37 -4.26 -29.36
CA ARG A 43 13.30 -2.79 -29.25
C ARG A 43 11.88 -2.29 -29.03
N GLU A 44 10.91 -2.84 -29.75
CA GLU A 44 9.50 -2.42 -29.59
C GLU A 44 8.87 -2.94 -28.29
N MET A 45 9.25 -4.13 -27.81
CA MET A 45 8.82 -4.66 -26.51
C MET A 45 9.37 -3.82 -25.35
N GLU A 46 10.64 -3.41 -25.40
CA GLU A 46 11.27 -2.58 -24.37
C GLU A 46 10.57 -1.21 -24.21
N LYS A 47 10.14 -0.59 -25.32
CA LYS A 47 9.38 0.67 -25.29
C LYS A 47 8.01 0.53 -24.60
N ASN A 48 7.43 -0.67 -24.63
CA ASN A 48 6.09 -0.95 -24.14
C ASN A 48 6.09 -1.83 -22.88
N THR A 49 7.21 -1.93 -22.16
CA THR A 49 7.34 -2.67 -20.89
C THR A 49 6.97 -4.16 -20.95
N VAL A 50 7.13 -4.79 -22.12
CA VAL A 50 6.94 -6.24 -22.30
C VAL A 50 8.29 -6.94 -22.25
N CYS A 51 8.39 -8.10 -21.58
CA CYS A 51 9.63 -8.89 -21.53
C CYS A 51 9.48 -10.27 -22.17
N PHE A 52 10.64 -10.83 -22.54
CA PHE A 52 10.77 -12.23 -22.86
C PHE A 52 10.94 -13.10 -21.61
N ALA A 53 10.14 -14.16 -21.51
CA ALA A 53 10.34 -15.23 -20.54
C ALA A 53 11.52 -16.14 -20.94
N PHE A 54 11.63 -16.42 -22.23
CA PHE A 54 12.75 -17.13 -22.86
C PHE A 54 12.83 -16.73 -24.34
N VAL A 55 14.00 -16.95 -24.94
CA VAL A 55 14.21 -16.79 -26.39
C VAL A 55 14.91 -18.03 -26.91
N ASN A 56 14.20 -18.83 -27.69
CA ASN A 56 14.67 -20.08 -28.25
C ASN A 56 15.01 -19.86 -29.73
N MET A 57 16.31 -19.83 -30.05
CA MET A 57 16.80 -19.90 -31.42
C MET A 57 16.80 -21.37 -31.87
N ILE A 58 15.95 -21.71 -32.83
CA ILE A 58 15.75 -23.06 -33.35
C ILE A 58 16.63 -23.26 -34.60
N PRO A 59 17.65 -24.15 -34.56
CA PRO A 59 18.56 -24.37 -35.68
C PRO A 59 17.84 -24.84 -36.91
N VAL A 60 18.14 -24.27 -38.08
CA VAL A 60 17.61 -24.75 -39.38
C VAL A 60 18.08 -26.18 -39.68
N ASN A 61 19.23 -26.59 -39.13
CA ASN A 61 19.75 -27.94 -39.29
C ASN A 61 19.03 -28.93 -38.35
N MET A 62 18.33 -29.90 -38.94
CA MET A 62 17.55 -30.92 -38.22
C MET A 62 18.36 -31.72 -37.19
N ARG A 63 19.65 -32.05 -37.45
CA ARG A 63 20.47 -32.83 -36.51
C ARG A 63 20.80 -32.03 -35.25
N LEU A 64 21.13 -30.74 -35.43
CA LEU A 64 21.39 -29.82 -34.32
C LEU A 64 20.10 -29.50 -33.55
N PHE A 65 18.96 -29.44 -34.24
CA PHE A 65 17.66 -29.31 -33.61
C PHE A 65 17.36 -30.53 -32.71
N MET A 66 17.47 -31.75 -33.24
CA MET A 66 17.16 -32.97 -32.50
C MET A 66 18.00 -33.15 -31.23
N SER A 67 19.27 -32.71 -31.23
CA SER A 67 20.11 -32.77 -30.03
C SER A 67 19.73 -31.76 -28.94
N ARG A 68 18.97 -30.72 -29.28
CA ARG A 68 18.53 -29.65 -28.37
C ARG A 68 17.02 -29.62 -28.11
N ALA A 69 16.25 -30.50 -28.75
CA ALA A 69 14.79 -30.53 -28.68
C ALA A 69 14.27 -30.61 -27.24
N GLU A 70 14.90 -31.43 -26.40
CA GLU A 70 14.55 -31.57 -24.98
C GLU A 70 14.79 -30.29 -24.18
N VAL A 71 15.85 -29.53 -24.50
CA VAL A 71 16.15 -28.24 -23.84
C VAL A 71 15.05 -27.23 -24.13
N TYR A 72 14.63 -27.12 -25.39
CA TYR A 72 13.55 -26.20 -25.79
C TYR A 72 12.21 -26.59 -25.16
N TYR A 73 11.90 -27.90 -25.13
CA TYR A 73 10.72 -28.42 -24.46
C TYR A 73 10.72 -28.06 -22.97
N ASN A 74 11.82 -28.33 -22.27
CA ASN A 74 11.93 -28.04 -20.84
C ASN A 74 11.81 -26.55 -20.55
N GLN A 75 12.38 -25.67 -21.38
CA GLN A 75 12.24 -24.21 -21.24
C GLN A 75 10.79 -23.73 -21.38
N ILE A 76 10.04 -24.24 -22.36
CA ILE A 76 8.63 -23.87 -22.58
C ILE A 76 7.74 -24.40 -21.44
N MET A 77 8.02 -25.62 -20.98
CA MET A 77 7.24 -26.28 -19.93
C MET A 77 7.46 -25.65 -18.55
N THR A 78 8.71 -25.30 -18.22
CA THR A 78 9.06 -24.70 -16.92
C THR A 78 8.73 -23.20 -16.84
N SER A 79 8.56 -22.54 -17.98
CA SER A 79 8.20 -21.13 -18.01
C SER A 79 6.77 -20.90 -17.48
N SER A 80 6.61 -19.80 -16.73
CA SER A 80 5.30 -19.31 -16.29
C SER A 80 4.50 -18.59 -17.38
N THR A 81 5.09 -18.39 -18.57
CA THR A 81 4.39 -17.71 -19.68
C THR A 81 3.29 -18.59 -20.27
N ASN A 82 2.15 -17.97 -20.54
CA ASN A 82 1.04 -18.63 -21.24
C ASN A 82 1.05 -18.34 -22.74
N VAL A 83 1.87 -17.40 -23.20
CA VAL A 83 1.90 -16.91 -24.60
C VAL A 83 3.27 -17.16 -25.20
N VAL A 84 3.31 -17.80 -26.37
CA VAL A 84 4.54 -18.07 -27.09
C VAL A 84 4.44 -17.58 -28.53
N ILE A 85 5.34 -16.67 -28.91
CA ILE A 85 5.48 -16.17 -30.27
C ILE A 85 6.38 -17.12 -31.05
N MET A 86 5.97 -17.46 -32.28
CA MET A 86 6.74 -18.26 -33.23
C MET A 86 6.95 -17.49 -34.53
N TYR A 87 8.21 -17.24 -34.87
CA TYR A 87 8.59 -16.58 -36.12
C TYR A 87 9.58 -17.45 -36.91
N GLY A 88 9.22 -17.79 -38.15
CA GLY A 88 10.08 -18.57 -39.05
C GLY A 88 9.31 -19.16 -40.23
N ASP A 89 10.01 -19.90 -41.08
CA ASP A 89 9.45 -20.45 -42.33
C ASP A 89 8.64 -21.73 -42.10
N LYS A 90 7.58 -21.93 -42.90
CA LYS A 90 6.60 -23.03 -42.82
C LYS A 90 7.20 -24.44 -42.90
N ASP A 91 8.28 -24.59 -43.66
CA ASP A 91 8.97 -25.87 -43.90
C ASP A 91 10.26 -26.04 -43.07
N SER A 92 10.43 -25.23 -42.02
CA SER A 92 11.62 -25.25 -41.18
C SER A 92 11.51 -26.23 -40.00
N THR A 93 12.63 -26.45 -39.30
CA THR A 93 12.69 -27.18 -38.03
C THR A 93 11.79 -26.58 -36.95
N LEU A 94 11.42 -25.30 -37.06
CA LEU A 94 10.45 -24.64 -36.19
C LEU A 94 9.02 -25.20 -36.39
N ALA A 95 8.65 -25.62 -37.61
CA ALA A 95 7.39 -26.33 -37.89
C ALA A 95 7.33 -27.65 -37.13
N VAL A 96 8.44 -28.40 -37.21
CA VAL A 96 8.58 -29.69 -36.55
C VAL A 96 8.51 -29.51 -35.03
N SER A 97 9.15 -28.46 -34.52
CA SER A 97 9.09 -28.08 -33.10
C SER A 97 7.65 -27.82 -32.65
N PHE A 98 6.90 -27.00 -33.40
CA PHE A 98 5.49 -26.71 -33.08
C PHE A 98 4.63 -27.98 -33.03
N ARG A 99 4.72 -28.82 -34.06
CA ARG A 99 3.99 -30.10 -34.14
C ARG A 99 4.36 -31.04 -33.00
N MET A 100 5.64 -31.09 -32.64
CA MET A 100 6.14 -31.89 -31.52
C MET A 100 5.58 -31.38 -30.19
N TRP A 101 5.62 -30.07 -29.94
CA TRP A 101 5.10 -29.48 -28.69
C TRP A 101 3.60 -29.65 -28.53
N VAL A 102 2.84 -29.46 -29.61
CA VAL A 102 1.41 -29.74 -29.66
C VAL A 102 1.14 -31.22 -29.39
N SER A 103 1.87 -32.14 -30.03
CA SER A 103 1.72 -33.59 -29.83
C SER A 103 2.06 -34.04 -28.41
N LEU A 104 2.94 -33.32 -27.71
CA LEU A 104 3.29 -33.58 -26.30
C LEU A 104 2.28 -32.96 -25.32
N GLY A 105 1.23 -32.30 -25.80
CA GLY A 105 0.17 -31.75 -24.98
C GLY A 105 0.49 -30.40 -24.34
N ILE A 106 1.44 -29.63 -24.88
CA ILE A 106 1.74 -28.28 -24.37
C ILE A 106 0.56 -27.34 -24.66
N GLN A 107 -0.09 -26.88 -23.60
CA GLN A 107 -1.20 -25.94 -23.65
C GLN A 107 -0.69 -24.50 -23.45
N ARG A 108 -0.53 -23.76 -24.56
CA ARG A 108 -0.14 -22.33 -24.58
C ARG A 108 -0.95 -21.62 -25.65
N ILE A 109 -1.06 -20.30 -25.53
CA ILE A 109 -1.51 -19.43 -26.62
C ILE A 109 -0.34 -19.27 -27.57
N TRP A 110 -0.54 -19.71 -28.81
CA TRP A 110 0.50 -19.65 -29.84
C TRP A 110 0.24 -18.47 -30.76
N ILE A 111 1.25 -17.62 -30.97
CA ILE A 111 1.17 -16.50 -31.92
C ILE A 111 2.16 -16.78 -33.05
N THR A 112 1.69 -16.94 -34.28
CA THR A 112 2.53 -17.41 -35.39
C THR A 112 2.49 -16.45 -36.58
N THR A 113 3.63 -16.28 -37.25
CA THR A 113 3.72 -15.44 -38.47
C THR A 113 3.67 -16.27 -39.75
N ALA A 114 4.24 -17.47 -39.72
CA ALA A 114 3.97 -18.46 -40.75
C ALA A 114 2.56 -19.02 -40.56
N GLN A 115 1.79 -19.03 -41.65
CA GLN A 115 0.61 -19.88 -41.78
C GLN A 115 1.10 -21.34 -41.81
N TRP A 116 1.45 -21.88 -40.65
CA TRP A 116 1.76 -23.29 -40.50
C TRP A 116 0.49 -24.03 -40.90
N ASP A 117 0.56 -24.87 -41.93
CA ASP A 117 -0.54 -25.73 -42.30
C ASP A 117 -0.99 -26.52 -41.06
N VAL A 118 -2.06 -26.03 -40.43
CA VAL A 118 -2.90 -26.77 -39.48
C VAL A 118 -3.85 -27.67 -40.28
N THR A 119 -3.45 -28.06 -41.50
CA THR A 119 -4.03 -29.19 -42.20
C THR A 119 -3.59 -30.43 -41.43
N PRO A 120 -4.48 -31.12 -40.71
CA PRO A 120 -4.12 -32.34 -40.04
C PRO A 120 -3.94 -33.39 -41.12
N ARG A 121 -2.70 -33.73 -41.46
CA ARG A 121 -2.42 -35.01 -42.14
C ARG A 121 -2.55 -36.21 -41.21
N MET A 122 -3.27 -36.09 -40.10
CA MET A 122 -3.43 -37.17 -39.14
C MET A 122 -4.87 -37.23 -38.66
N LYS A 123 -5.60 -38.21 -39.20
CA LYS A 123 -6.96 -38.61 -38.80
C LYS A 123 -7.05 -39.18 -37.37
N ASP A 124 -5.93 -39.30 -36.64
CA ASP A 124 -5.87 -40.17 -35.46
C ASP A 124 -5.61 -39.46 -34.11
N LEU A 125 -5.63 -38.12 -34.08
CA LEU A 125 -5.33 -37.40 -32.84
C LEU A 125 -6.56 -36.64 -32.34
N THR A 126 -7.30 -37.29 -31.45
CA THR A 126 -8.35 -36.70 -30.61
C THR A 126 -7.75 -35.66 -29.68
N PHE A 127 -7.62 -34.41 -30.12
CA PHE A 127 -7.22 -33.29 -29.27
C PHE A 127 -8.43 -32.38 -29.02
N ASP A 128 -9.09 -32.62 -27.89
CA ASP A 128 -10.30 -31.89 -27.48
C ASP A 128 -10.02 -30.54 -26.79
N ASN A 129 -8.78 -30.03 -26.70
CA ASN A 129 -8.52 -28.74 -26.02
C ASN A 129 -7.18 -28.11 -26.45
N LEU A 130 -7.10 -27.61 -27.68
CA LEU A 130 -6.01 -26.72 -28.08
C LEU A 130 -6.32 -25.30 -27.59
N CYS A 131 -5.51 -24.78 -26.68
CA CYS A 131 -5.46 -23.34 -26.41
C CYS A 131 -5.27 -22.58 -27.74
N GLY A 132 -5.97 -21.44 -27.88
CA GLY A 132 -6.08 -20.68 -29.11
C GLY A 132 -4.75 -20.40 -29.82
N THR A 133 -4.70 -20.60 -31.14
CA THR A 133 -3.57 -20.21 -32.00
C THR A 133 -3.96 -19.01 -32.84
N PHE A 134 -3.16 -17.94 -32.78
CA PHE A 134 -3.33 -16.72 -33.55
C PHE A 134 -2.27 -16.66 -34.65
N ALA A 135 -2.71 -16.39 -35.88
CA ALA A 135 -1.82 -16.24 -37.02
C ALA A 135 -1.89 -14.81 -37.58
N PHE A 136 -0.73 -14.22 -37.85
CA PHE A 136 -0.59 -12.94 -38.53
C PHE A 136 -0.25 -13.19 -39.99
N GLY A 137 -1.00 -12.60 -40.92
CA GLY A 137 -0.69 -12.63 -42.34
C GLY A 137 -0.77 -11.22 -42.92
N GLN A 138 -0.01 -10.95 -43.98
CA GLN A 138 -0.09 -9.68 -44.68
C GLN A 138 -1.51 -9.45 -45.22
N HIS A 139 -2.01 -8.22 -45.09
CA HIS A 139 -3.31 -7.85 -45.62
C HIS A 139 -3.29 -7.88 -47.16
N HIS A 140 -4.26 -8.57 -47.74
CA HIS A 140 -4.44 -8.66 -49.20
C HIS A 140 -5.90 -8.48 -49.57
N GLY A 141 -6.16 -7.73 -50.65
CA GLY A 141 -7.49 -7.66 -51.26
C GLY A 141 -7.94 -9.01 -51.85
N GLU A 142 -9.25 -9.24 -51.90
CA GLU A 142 -9.80 -10.41 -52.56
C GLU A 142 -9.61 -10.32 -54.09
N ILE A 143 -8.98 -11.32 -54.70
CA ILE A 143 -8.84 -11.40 -56.17
C ILE A 143 -10.16 -11.90 -56.76
N TYR A 144 -10.98 -10.97 -57.22
CA TYR A 144 -12.24 -11.28 -57.89
C TYR A 144 -12.04 -12.21 -59.09
N GLY A 145 -12.82 -13.30 -59.12
CA GLY A 145 -12.83 -14.27 -60.22
C GLY A 145 -11.82 -15.41 -60.09
N LEU A 146 -10.81 -15.34 -59.21
CA LEU A 146 -9.87 -16.44 -59.00
C LEU A 146 -10.57 -17.67 -58.40
N LYS A 147 -11.45 -17.46 -57.42
CA LYS A 147 -12.26 -18.54 -56.82
C LYS A 147 -13.14 -19.23 -57.86
N ASN A 148 -13.83 -18.44 -58.68
CA ASN A 148 -14.67 -18.96 -59.77
C ASN A 148 -13.82 -19.70 -60.81
N TYR A 149 -12.65 -19.17 -61.17
CA TYR A 149 -11.70 -19.82 -62.08
C TYR A 149 -11.20 -21.16 -61.50
N ALA A 150 -10.81 -21.19 -60.23
CA ALA A 150 -10.37 -22.40 -59.56
C ALA A 150 -11.48 -23.46 -59.51
N GLN A 151 -12.74 -23.06 -59.29
CA GLN A 151 -13.89 -23.97 -59.33
C GLN A 151 -14.17 -24.52 -60.75
N THR A 152 -13.80 -23.79 -61.81
CA THR A 152 -13.95 -24.28 -63.20
C THR A 152 -12.83 -25.23 -63.64
N LEU A 153 -11.72 -25.31 -62.90
CA LEU A 153 -10.63 -26.23 -63.20
C LEU A 153 -11.04 -27.66 -62.86
N ASN A 154 -11.47 -28.40 -63.88
CA ASN A 154 -11.78 -29.81 -63.77
C ASN A 154 -10.55 -30.66 -64.19
N PRO A 155 -9.95 -31.45 -63.27
CA PRO A 155 -8.79 -32.31 -63.56
C PRO A 155 -9.10 -33.42 -64.58
N PHE A 156 -10.37 -33.68 -64.87
CA PHE A 156 -10.78 -34.63 -65.91
C PHE A 156 -10.80 -34.02 -67.32
N ILE A 157 -10.83 -32.68 -67.46
CA ILE A 157 -10.92 -31.98 -68.75
C ILE A 157 -9.54 -31.49 -69.19
N TYR A 158 -8.78 -30.92 -68.27
CA TYR A 158 -7.40 -30.50 -68.51
C TYR A 158 -6.51 -31.65 -68.07
N SER A 159 -5.84 -32.32 -69.02
CA SER A 159 -4.85 -33.38 -68.75
C SER A 159 -3.59 -32.80 -68.10
N ASP A 160 -3.76 -32.09 -66.99
CA ASP A 160 -2.68 -31.45 -66.25
C ASP A 160 -2.23 -32.39 -65.14
N GLU A 161 -1.06 -32.98 -65.36
CA GLU A 161 -0.38 -33.92 -64.47
C GLU A 161 -0.26 -33.40 -63.03
N TYR A 162 -0.16 -32.07 -62.87
CA TYR A 162 -0.02 -31.44 -61.57
C TYR A 162 -1.29 -31.51 -60.71
N LEU A 163 -2.46 -31.25 -61.29
CA LEU A 163 -3.75 -31.31 -60.59
C LEU A 163 -4.10 -32.75 -60.19
N LEU A 164 -3.83 -33.72 -61.05
CA LEU A 164 -3.97 -35.16 -60.76
C LEU A 164 -3.06 -35.60 -59.61
N LYS A 165 -1.84 -35.06 -59.53
CA LYS A 165 -0.90 -35.34 -58.43
C LYS A 165 -1.37 -34.75 -57.09
N LEU A 166 -2.00 -33.58 -57.11
CA LEU A 166 -2.60 -32.97 -55.93
C LEU A 166 -3.80 -33.78 -55.43
N GLU A 167 -4.74 -34.18 -56.30
CA GLU A 167 -5.84 -35.07 -55.91
C GLU A 167 -5.34 -36.37 -55.29
N TRP A 168 -4.30 -36.97 -55.88
CA TRP A 168 -3.66 -38.18 -55.35
C TRP A 168 -3.11 -37.97 -53.93
N MET A 169 -2.36 -36.88 -53.71
CA MET A 169 -1.71 -36.60 -52.42
C MET A 169 -2.69 -36.38 -51.26
N TYR A 170 -3.88 -35.86 -51.54
CA TYR A 170 -4.86 -35.50 -50.50
C TYR A 170 -5.94 -36.58 -50.28
N PHE A 171 -6.35 -37.30 -51.32
CA PHE A 171 -7.43 -38.29 -51.21
C PHE A 171 -6.95 -39.75 -51.15
N ASN A 172 -5.64 -40.01 -51.21
CA ASN A 172 -5.07 -41.37 -51.15
C ASN A 172 -5.66 -42.32 -52.22
N CYS A 173 -6.02 -41.78 -53.38
CA CYS A 173 -6.59 -42.56 -54.48
C CYS A 173 -5.51 -43.44 -55.14
N ASN A 174 -5.79 -44.70 -55.47
CA ASN A 174 -4.82 -45.55 -56.17
C ASN A 174 -4.77 -45.19 -57.68
N VAL A 175 -3.60 -44.80 -58.20
CA VAL A 175 -3.37 -44.53 -59.63
C VAL A 175 -2.39 -45.55 -60.18
N THR A 176 -2.79 -46.33 -61.20
CA THR A 176 -1.87 -47.26 -61.89
C THR A 176 -0.99 -46.53 -62.91
N ALA A 177 0.31 -46.83 -62.90
CA ALA A 177 1.36 -46.15 -63.66
C ALA A 177 1.29 -46.31 -65.20
N SER A 178 0.40 -47.13 -65.76
CA SER A 178 0.41 -47.47 -67.20
C SER A 178 -0.57 -46.68 -68.07
N LYS A 179 -1.29 -45.71 -67.51
CA LYS A 179 -2.08 -44.64 -68.14
C LYS A 179 -2.81 -43.97 -66.98
N TRP A 180 -2.52 -42.71 -66.68
CA TRP A 180 -3.18 -41.96 -65.60
C TRP A 180 -4.69 -41.84 -65.84
N LYS A 181 -5.43 -42.88 -65.48
CA LYS A 181 -6.88 -42.89 -65.31
C LYS A 181 -7.16 -43.38 -63.89
N PRO A 182 -7.81 -42.59 -63.04
CA PRO A 182 -8.20 -43.03 -61.71
C PRO A 182 -9.32 -44.09 -61.77
N PHE A 183 -9.40 -44.96 -60.76
CA PHE A 183 -10.55 -45.83 -60.54
C PHE A 183 -11.82 -44.97 -60.35
N LYS A 184 -12.98 -45.49 -60.78
CA LYS A 184 -14.31 -44.85 -60.69
C LYS A 184 -14.76 -44.50 -59.25
N ASN A 185 -13.98 -44.84 -58.23
CA ASN A 185 -14.31 -44.67 -56.81
C ASN A 185 -13.78 -43.37 -56.16
N CYS A 186 -13.03 -42.52 -56.86
CA CYS A 186 -12.69 -41.16 -56.36
C CYS A 186 -13.56 -40.05 -56.98
N SER A 187 -14.74 -40.41 -57.51
CA SER A 187 -15.66 -39.47 -58.14
C SER A 187 -16.65 -38.91 -57.13
N SER A 188 -16.27 -37.84 -56.43
CA SER A 188 -17.25 -36.91 -55.86
C SER A 188 -16.83 -35.48 -56.21
N ASN A 189 -17.66 -34.74 -56.92
CA ASN A 189 -17.37 -33.33 -57.24
C ASN A 189 -17.16 -32.50 -55.96
N HIS A 190 -17.78 -32.89 -54.84
CA HIS A 190 -17.64 -32.25 -53.54
C HIS A 190 -16.24 -32.37 -52.92
N SER A 191 -15.52 -33.48 -53.11
CA SER A 191 -14.15 -33.63 -52.59
C SER A 191 -13.18 -32.72 -53.35
N LEU A 192 -13.37 -32.61 -54.67
CA LEU A 192 -12.56 -31.72 -55.50
C LEU A 192 -12.87 -30.25 -55.24
N GLU A 193 -14.14 -29.87 -55.13
CA GLU A 193 -14.52 -28.49 -54.78
C GLU A 193 -13.98 -28.09 -53.41
N TRP A 194 -13.99 -29.01 -52.43
CA TRP A 194 -13.38 -28.82 -51.12
C TRP A 194 -11.86 -28.65 -51.22
N LEU A 195 -11.17 -29.52 -51.98
CA LEU A 195 -9.72 -29.43 -52.21
C LEU A 195 -9.34 -28.11 -52.91
N MET A 196 -10.08 -27.72 -53.95
CA MET A 196 -9.82 -26.50 -54.69
C MET A 196 -10.08 -25.27 -53.83
N THR A 197 -11.13 -25.29 -53.01
CA THR A 197 -11.40 -24.20 -52.06
C THR A 197 -10.30 -24.13 -51.00
N HIS A 198 -9.84 -25.23 -50.39
CA HIS A 198 -8.78 -25.17 -49.37
C HIS A 198 -7.37 -24.89 -49.93
N THR A 199 -7.06 -25.42 -51.11
CA THR A 199 -5.71 -25.32 -51.72
C THR A 199 -5.51 -23.99 -52.44
N PHE A 200 -6.58 -23.38 -52.97
CA PHE A 200 -6.53 -22.10 -53.68
C PHE A 200 -7.19 -20.94 -52.94
N ASP A 201 -7.70 -21.15 -51.73
CA ASP A 201 -8.08 -20.03 -50.87
C ASP A 201 -6.82 -19.25 -50.50
N MET A 202 -6.74 -18.01 -51.01
CA MET A 202 -5.63 -17.09 -50.82
C MET A 202 -5.40 -16.78 -49.34
N ALA A 203 -6.41 -17.01 -48.49
CA ALA A 203 -6.27 -16.97 -47.04
C ALA A 203 -5.24 -18.00 -46.52
N PHE A 204 -4.92 -19.06 -47.25
CA PHE A 204 -3.99 -20.13 -46.86
C PHE A 204 -2.61 -20.06 -47.54
N ILE A 205 -2.45 -19.30 -48.64
CA ILE A 205 -1.18 -19.24 -49.39
C ILE A 205 -0.82 -17.79 -49.74
N GLU A 206 -0.26 -17.08 -48.77
CA GLU A 206 0.33 -15.72 -48.92
C GLU A 206 1.32 -15.62 -50.10
N GLY A 207 2.12 -16.67 -50.34
CA GLY A 207 3.04 -16.73 -51.48
C GLY A 207 2.36 -16.68 -52.85
N SER A 208 1.08 -17.05 -52.96
CA SER A 208 0.32 -16.97 -54.21
C SER A 208 0.00 -15.52 -54.58
N TYR A 209 -0.22 -14.65 -53.60
CA TYR A 209 -0.51 -13.23 -53.83
C TYR A 209 0.75 -12.48 -54.31
N ASP A 210 1.90 -12.81 -53.71
CA ASP A 210 3.20 -12.32 -54.17
C ASP A 210 3.49 -12.75 -55.61
N ILE A 211 3.19 -14.00 -55.98
CA ILE A 211 3.32 -14.50 -57.35
C ILE A 211 2.39 -13.74 -58.29
N TYR A 212 1.12 -13.52 -57.91
CA TYR A 212 0.16 -12.75 -58.69
C TYR A 212 0.69 -11.34 -58.98
N ASN A 213 1.15 -10.63 -57.96
CA ASN A 213 1.70 -9.29 -58.12
C ASN A 213 3.01 -9.30 -58.93
N ALA A 214 3.87 -10.32 -58.78
CA ALA A 214 5.09 -10.45 -59.55
C ALA A 214 4.82 -10.61 -61.05
N VAL A 215 3.82 -11.41 -61.42
CA VAL A 215 3.40 -11.60 -62.83
C VAL A 215 2.88 -10.28 -63.41
N TYR A 216 2.04 -9.55 -62.68
CA TYR A 216 1.56 -8.24 -63.13
C TYR A 216 2.68 -7.21 -63.25
N ALA A 217 3.61 -7.17 -62.29
CA ALA A 217 4.74 -6.27 -62.34
C ALA A 217 5.62 -6.53 -63.57
N PHE A 218 5.85 -7.82 -63.88
CA PHE A 218 6.58 -8.21 -65.08
C PHE A 218 5.82 -7.84 -66.36
N ALA A 219 4.50 -8.05 -66.40
CA ALA A 219 3.66 -7.64 -67.52
C ALA A 219 3.68 -6.12 -67.75
N HIS A 220 3.60 -5.32 -66.68
CA HIS A 220 3.71 -3.86 -66.76
C HIS A 220 5.09 -3.42 -67.25
N ALA A 221 6.17 -4.03 -66.77
CA ALA A 221 7.53 -3.75 -67.23
C ALA A 221 7.71 -4.11 -68.71
N LEU A 222 7.21 -5.27 -69.15
CA LEU A 222 7.20 -5.66 -70.56
C LEU A 222 6.40 -4.70 -71.42
N HIS A 223 5.20 -4.31 -70.96
CA HIS A 223 4.36 -3.36 -71.67
C HIS A 223 5.10 -2.03 -71.90
N GLN A 224 5.77 -1.49 -70.88
CA GLN A 224 6.58 -0.28 -71.02
C GLN A 224 7.75 -0.45 -72.01
N VAL A 225 8.42 -1.60 -72.00
CA VAL A 225 9.49 -1.91 -72.96
C VAL A 225 8.96 -1.99 -74.40
N THR A 226 7.77 -2.59 -74.60
CA THR A 226 7.13 -2.68 -75.92
C THR A 226 6.58 -1.34 -76.39
N PHE A 227 6.02 -0.53 -75.50
CA PHE A 227 5.45 0.78 -75.82
C PHE A 227 6.54 1.75 -76.30
N GLN A 228 7.70 1.80 -75.63
CA GLN A 228 8.85 2.61 -76.08
C GLN A 228 9.43 2.19 -77.44
N LYS A 229 9.20 0.93 -77.86
CA LYS A 229 9.58 0.45 -79.20
C LYS A 229 8.53 0.83 -80.25
N GLY A 230 7.26 0.92 -79.89
CA GLY A 230 6.17 1.33 -80.79
C GLY A 230 6.29 2.77 -81.30
N ASP A 231 6.90 3.66 -80.51
CA ASP A 231 7.19 5.04 -80.92
C ASP A 231 8.42 5.16 -81.85
N ASN A 232 9.19 4.08 -82.05
CA ASN A 232 10.41 4.09 -82.87
C ASN A 232 10.45 2.91 -83.87
N LEU A 233 9.85 3.16 -85.06
CA LEU A 233 10.16 2.61 -86.40
C LEU A 233 9.08 1.72 -87.08
N PRO A 234 8.85 1.85 -88.42
CA PRO A 234 7.84 1.09 -89.16
C PRO A 234 8.12 -0.41 -89.29
N THR A 235 7.02 -1.12 -89.52
CA THR A 235 6.87 -2.51 -89.91
C THR A 235 7.92 -2.98 -90.93
N ASP A 236 8.85 -3.85 -90.54
CA ASP A 236 9.16 -5.11 -91.24
C ASP A 236 10.16 -6.01 -90.48
N ASN A 237 9.98 -7.32 -90.65
CA ASN A 237 10.86 -8.45 -90.32
C ASN A 237 10.99 -8.94 -88.86
N ARG A 238 10.26 -10.04 -88.61
CA ARG A 238 10.49 -11.04 -87.55
C ARG A 238 11.94 -11.56 -87.59
N LYS A 239 12.76 -11.09 -86.66
CA LYS A 239 13.87 -11.87 -86.06
C LYS A 239 13.67 -11.85 -84.56
N GLU A 240 13.93 -12.98 -83.90
CA GLU A 240 13.76 -13.16 -82.45
C GLU A 240 14.31 -11.95 -81.68
N GLN A 241 13.41 -11.27 -80.98
CA GLN A 241 13.72 -10.05 -80.25
C GLN A 241 14.41 -10.41 -78.95
N ASP A 242 15.73 -10.24 -78.91
CA ASP A 242 16.48 -10.32 -77.66
C ASP A 242 16.09 -9.12 -76.77
N TYR A 243 15.41 -9.39 -75.66
CA TYR A 243 15.05 -8.36 -74.70
C TYR A 243 16.27 -8.07 -73.83
N ASP A 244 16.81 -6.85 -73.91
CA ASP A 244 17.89 -6.44 -73.01
C ASP A 244 17.41 -6.50 -71.55
N CYS A 245 17.87 -7.52 -70.83
CA CYS A 245 17.56 -7.77 -69.42
C CYS A 245 17.86 -6.55 -68.55
N LYS A 246 18.91 -5.78 -68.88
CA LYS A 246 19.27 -4.57 -68.13
C LYS A 246 18.22 -3.48 -68.28
N LYS A 247 17.66 -3.32 -69.48
CA LYS A 247 16.57 -2.36 -69.76
C LYS A 247 15.29 -2.80 -69.04
N LEU A 248 14.92 -4.08 -69.11
CA LEU A 248 13.75 -4.62 -68.42
C LEU A 248 13.84 -4.48 -66.89
N CYS A 249 14.99 -4.83 -66.30
CA CYS A 249 15.24 -4.66 -64.86
C CYS A 249 15.14 -3.19 -64.40
N SER A 250 15.56 -2.24 -65.25
CA SER A 250 15.45 -0.81 -64.94
C SER A 250 14.01 -0.31 -64.87
N PHE A 251 13.12 -0.85 -65.71
CA PHE A 251 11.69 -0.55 -65.67
C PHE A 251 11.02 -1.26 -64.51
N LEU A 252 11.33 -2.54 -64.29
CA LEU A 252 10.80 -3.33 -63.17
C LEU A 252 11.02 -2.60 -61.84
N ARG A 253 12.23 -2.06 -61.60
CA ARG A 253 12.56 -1.32 -60.36
C ARG A 253 11.74 -0.03 -60.17
N LYS A 254 11.26 0.57 -61.26
CA LYS A 254 10.46 1.82 -61.24
C LYS A 254 8.96 1.58 -61.38
N THR A 255 8.54 0.32 -61.47
CA THR A 255 7.14 -0.03 -61.74
C THR A 255 6.30 0.26 -60.51
N HIS A 256 5.25 1.05 -60.70
CA HIS A 256 4.21 1.36 -59.72
C HIS A 256 2.87 1.12 -60.41
N PHE A 257 2.00 0.32 -59.80
CA PHE A 257 0.68 0.05 -60.34
C PHE A 257 -0.30 -0.28 -59.21
N THR A 258 -1.59 -0.14 -59.49
CA THR A 258 -2.64 -0.70 -58.65
C THR A 258 -3.06 -2.00 -59.28
N ASN A 259 -2.98 -3.10 -58.53
CA ASN A 259 -3.41 -4.40 -59.04
C ASN A 259 -4.96 -4.43 -59.17
N PRO A 260 -5.54 -5.39 -59.88
CA PRO A 260 -6.99 -5.52 -60.02
C PRO A 260 -7.74 -5.73 -58.69
N ALA A 261 -7.06 -6.15 -57.62
CA ALA A 261 -7.62 -6.28 -56.28
C ALA A 261 -7.67 -4.93 -55.52
N GLY A 262 -7.11 -3.86 -56.07
CA GLY A 262 -7.11 -2.51 -55.48
C GLY A 262 -5.83 -2.16 -54.71
N ASP A 263 -4.87 -3.09 -54.61
CA ASP A 263 -3.65 -2.89 -53.83
C ASP A 263 -2.58 -2.15 -54.65
N ARG A 264 -1.90 -1.21 -53.99
CA ARG A 264 -0.80 -0.45 -54.60
C ARG A 264 0.49 -1.27 -54.50
N VAL A 265 1.00 -1.70 -55.65
CA VAL A 265 2.27 -2.42 -55.75
C VAL A 265 3.39 -1.46 -56.15
N ASN A 266 4.39 -1.33 -55.29
CA ASN A 266 5.59 -0.51 -55.53
C ASN A 266 6.84 -1.39 -55.56
N MET A 267 7.55 -1.43 -56.69
CA MET A 267 8.82 -2.14 -56.82
C MET A 267 10.04 -1.31 -56.38
N ASN A 268 9.84 -0.04 -56.03
CA ASN A 268 10.91 0.87 -55.66
C ASN A 268 11.34 0.64 -54.19
N GLN A 269 12.59 0.25 -53.97
CA GLN A 269 13.09 -0.15 -52.64
C GLN A 269 13.19 1.00 -51.60
N ILE A 270 13.15 2.27 -52.02
CA ILE A 270 13.40 3.43 -51.15
C ILE A 270 12.13 3.92 -50.44
N GLU A 271 10.95 3.69 -51.03
CA GLU A 271 9.65 4.13 -50.50
C GLU A 271 8.73 2.91 -50.30
N LYS A 272 9.12 2.03 -49.37
CA LYS A 272 8.21 0.95 -48.93
C LYS A 272 7.16 1.54 -47.99
N LEU A 273 5.88 1.32 -48.33
CA LEU A 273 4.74 1.64 -47.47
C LEU A 273 4.78 0.72 -46.23
N GLN A 274 4.34 1.23 -45.07
CA GLN A 274 4.15 0.39 -43.89
C GLN A 274 2.92 -0.49 -44.11
N GLU A 275 3.04 -1.77 -43.80
CA GLU A 275 2.06 -2.77 -44.21
C GLU A 275 1.02 -3.03 -43.13
N GLU A 276 -0.18 -3.38 -43.58
CA GLU A 276 -1.30 -3.83 -42.74
C GLU A 276 -1.27 -5.34 -42.60
N TYR A 277 -1.72 -5.84 -41.45
CA TYR A 277 -1.74 -7.28 -41.15
C TYR A 277 -3.15 -7.73 -40.78
N ASP A 278 -3.58 -8.84 -41.35
CA ASP A 278 -4.77 -9.56 -40.94
C ASP A 278 -4.44 -10.53 -39.80
N ILE A 279 -5.32 -10.57 -38.81
CA ILE A 279 -5.17 -11.41 -37.63
C ILE A 279 -6.23 -12.49 -37.68
N PHE A 280 -5.76 -13.73 -37.60
CA PHE A 280 -6.58 -14.91 -37.71
C PHE A 280 -6.54 -15.73 -36.44
N TYR A 281 -7.69 -16.26 -36.05
CA TYR A 281 -7.85 -17.27 -35.02
C TYR A 281 -7.98 -18.64 -35.67
N ILE A 282 -7.14 -19.60 -35.28
CA ILE A 282 -7.22 -20.97 -35.76
C ILE A 282 -8.06 -21.77 -34.76
N TRP A 283 -9.27 -22.12 -35.19
CA TRP A 283 -10.24 -22.88 -34.44
C TRP A 283 -10.18 -24.35 -34.82
N ASN A 284 -10.13 -25.26 -33.85
CA ASN A 284 -10.22 -26.69 -34.13
C ASN A 284 -11.65 -27.19 -33.91
N PHE A 285 -12.31 -27.60 -34.99
CA PHE A 285 -13.64 -28.19 -34.91
C PHE A 285 -13.53 -29.61 -34.33
N PRO A 286 -14.50 -30.07 -33.51
CA PRO A 286 -14.60 -31.48 -33.16
C PRO A 286 -14.63 -32.29 -34.46
N GLN A 287 -13.84 -33.37 -34.54
CA GLN A 287 -13.46 -34.14 -35.76
C GLN A 287 -12.16 -33.71 -36.45
N GLY A 288 -11.43 -32.75 -35.90
CA GLY A 288 -10.07 -32.42 -36.35
C GLY A 288 -10.02 -31.59 -37.63
N ILE A 289 -11.02 -30.76 -37.89
CA ILE A 289 -11.00 -29.79 -39.00
C ILE A 289 -10.57 -28.45 -38.42
N GLY A 290 -9.37 -27.97 -38.79
CA GLY A 290 -8.91 -26.63 -38.44
C GLY A 290 -9.56 -25.58 -39.35
N LEU A 291 -10.29 -24.61 -38.77
CA LEU A 291 -10.85 -23.46 -39.48
C LEU A 291 -10.07 -22.20 -39.11
N LYS A 292 -9.67 -21.44 -40.13
CA LYS A 292 -9.00 -20.15 -39.98
C LYS A 292 -10.04 -19.03 -40.08
N LEU A 293 -10.24 -18.31 -38.98
CA LEU A 293 -11.23 -17.23 -38.87
C LEU A 293 -10.51 -15.89 -38.78
N LYS A 294 -10.82 -14.94 -39.66
CA LYS A 294 -10.30 -13.56 -39.53
C LYS A 294 -11.01 -12.87 -38.37
N ILE A 295 -10.25 -12.43 -37.36
CA ILE A 295 -10.79 -11.78 -36.15
C ILE A 295 -10.45 -10.30 -36.10
N GLY A 296 -9.49 -9.83 -36.89
CA GLY A 296 -9.11 -8.42 -36.86
C GLY A 296 -8.07 -8.02 -37.89
N ILE A 297 -7.71 -6.74 -37.81
CA ILE A 297 -6.76 -6.07 -38.68
C ILE A 297 -5.88 -5.14 -37.85
N PHE A 298 -4.59 -5.13 -38.16
CA PHE A 298 -3.64 -4.14 -37.71
C PHE A 298 -3.30 -3.19 -38.86
N SER A 299 -3.36 -1.88 -38.62
CA SER A 299 -2.89 -0.86 -39.55
C SER A 299 -2.04 0.19 -38.85
N PRO A 300 -0.83 0.47 -39.35
CA PRO A 300 0.05 1.51 -38.80
C PRO A 300 -0.49 2.92 -39.08
N TYR A 301 -1.45 3.06 -39.99
CA TYR A 301 -2.07 4.34 -40.38
C TYR A 301 -3.20 4.79 -39.45
N PHE A 302 -3.65 3.92 -38.53
CA PHE A 302 -4.65 4.31 -37.54
C PHE A 302 -4.07 5.27 -36.49
N GLN A 303 -4.95 6.02 -35.81
CA GLN A 303 -4.55 6.96 -34.78
C GLN A 303 -3.88 6.24 -33.60
N THR A 304 -2.90 6.89 -32.96
CA THR A 304 -2.11 6.33 -31.85
C THR A 304 -3.03 5.84 -30.74
N GLY A 305 -3.01 4.53 -30.45
CA GLY A 305 -3.91 3.85 -29.50
C GLY A 305 -5.05 3.03 -30.13
N GLN A 306 -5.24 3.10 -31.45
CA GLN A 306 -6.22 2.32 -32.22
C GLN A 306 -5.60 1.58 -33.41
N HIS A 307 -4.31 1.24 -33.33
CA HIS A 307 -3.57 0.53 -34.40
C HIS A 307 -4.09 -0.88 -34.68
N LEU A 308 -4.93 -1.40 -33.79
CA LEU A 308 -5.44 -2.75 -33.80
C LEU A 308 -6.97 -2.73 -33.64
N HIS A 309 -7.68 -3.44 -34.52
CA HIS A 309 -9.11 -3.66 -34.42
C HIS A 309 -9.39 -5.17 -34.36
N LEU A 310 -9.91 -5.66 -33.24
CA LEU A 310 -10.19 -7.07 -32.99
C LEU A 310 -11.67 -7.29 -32.64
N SER A 311 -12.22 -8.41 -33.10
CA SER A 311 -13.54 -8.91 -32.72
C SER A 311 -13.37 -10.00 -31.66
N GLU A 312 -13.44 -9.60 -30.39
CA GLU A 312 -13.19 -10.50 -29.24
C GLU A 312 -14.29 -11.54 -29.02
N ASP A 313 -15.53 -11.23 -29.40
CA ASP A 313 -16.72 -12.09 -29.20
C ASP A 313 -16.62 -13.46 -29.88
N ILE A 314 -15.70 -13.60 -30.84
CA ILE A 314 -15.50 -14.80 -31.67
C ILE A 314 -14.39 -15.69 -31.07
N ILE A 315 -13.65 -15.23 -30.05
CA ILE A 315 -12.52 -15.96 -29.47
C ILE A 315 -13.02 -16.88 -28.34
N GLU A 316 -12.97 -18.20 -28.56
CA GLU A 316 -13.21 -19.17 -27.50
C GLU A 316 -11.94 -19.43 -26.68
N TRP A 317 -11.96 -19.04 -25.39
CA TRP A 317 -10.89 -19.33 -24.44
C TRP A 317 -11.02 -20.77 -23.90
N ALA A 318 -9.89 -21.47 -23.76
CA ALA A 318 -9.85 -22.86 -23.29
C ALA A 318 -10.58 -23.03 -21.93
N LYS A 319 -11.31 -24.15 -21.82
CA LYS A 319 -12.39 -24.32 -20.83
C LYS A 319 -11.87 -24.73 -19.46
N GLU A 320 -11.53 -23.75 -18.64
CA GLU A 320 -11.58 -23.85 -17.16
C GLU A 320 -11.93 -22.47 -16.59
N GLY A 321 -13.23 -22.11 -16.70
CA GLY A 321 -13.79 -20.93 -16.04
C GLY A 321 -13.79 -19.61 -16.83
N SER A 322 -14.16 -19.58 -18.12
CA SER A 322 -14.52 -18.39 -18.92
C SER A 322 -13.60 -17.14 -18.89
N GLN A 323 -12.44 -17.20 -18.25
CA GLN A 323 -11.56 -16.06 -18.04
C GLN A 323 -10.31 -16.22 -18.89
N MET A 324 -9.99 -15.18 -19.66
CA MET A 324 -8.84 -15.10 -20.54
C MET A 324 -7.53 -15.40 -19.79
N LEU A 325 -6.66 -16.24 -20.37
CA LEU A 325 -5.36 -16.58 -19.77
C LEU A 325 -4.47 -15.33 -19.70
N THR A 326 -4.20 -14.85 -18.50
CA THR A 326 -3.26 -13.75 -18.26
C THR A 326 -1.82 -14.25 -18.40
N SER A 327 -0.96 -13.50 -19.09
CA SER A 327 0.48 -13.78 -19.20
C SER A 327 1.28 -12.61 -18.65
N VAL A 328 1.38 -12.57 -17.31
CA VAL A 328 2.11 -11.55 -16.56
C VAL A 328 3.19 -12.17 -15.68
N CYS A 329 4.33 -11.49 -15.52
CA CYS A 329 5.45 -12.03 -14.75
C CYS A 329 5.18 -12.00 -13.24
N SER A 330 4.69 -10.86 -12.76
CA SER A 330 4.36 -10.61 -11.36
C SER A 330 2.94 -10.07 -11.27
N ALA A 331 2.18 -10.53 -10.29
CA ALA A 331 0.88 -9.95 -9.96
C ALA A 331 1.05 -8.53 -9.41
N ASP A 332 0.01 -7.72 -9.53
CA ASP A 332 0.02 -6.36 -9.01
C ASP A 332 0.15 -6.34 -7.48
N CYS A 333 0.95 -5.41 -6.96
CA CYS A 333 1.08 -5.21 -5.53
C CYS A 333 -0.12 -4.42 -5.03
N GLY A 334 -0.90 -5.02 -4.14
CA GLY A 334 -2.02 -4.35 -3.47
C GLY A 334 -1.56 -3.27 -2.48
N PRO A 335 -2.51 -2.49 -1.92
CA PRO A 335 -2.25 -1.53 -0.85
C PRO A 335 -1.50 -2.19 0.32
N GLY A 336 -0.64 -1.41 0.99
CA GLY A 336 0.25 -1.91 2.05
C GLY A 336 1.58 -2.51 1.56
N PHE A 337 1.68 -2.79 0.26
CA PHE A 337 2.91 -3.32 -0.35
C PHE A 337 3.52 -2.31 -1.31
N ARG A 338 4.85 -2.37 -1.42
CA ARG A 338 5.63 -1.66 -2.44
C ARG A 338 6.27 -2.65 -3.40
N LYS A 339 6.39 -2.22 -4.66
CA LYS A 339 7.19 -2.89 -5.67
C LYS A 339 8.67 -2.82 -5.30
N PHE A 340 9.32 -3.97 -5.36
CA PHE A 340 10.75 -4.08 -5.19
C PHE A 340 11.34 -4.98 -6.26
N ARG A 341 12.30 -4.46 -7.01
CA ARG A 341 13.00 -5.21 -8.06
C ARG A 341 14.34 -5.72 -7.55
N LYS A 342 14.53 -7.04 -7.59
CA LYS A 342 15.81 -7.66 -7.24
C LYS A 342 16.81 -7.53 -8.40
N ASN A 343 18.08 -7.32 -8.09
CA ASN A 343 19.15 -7.31 -9.09
C ASN A 343 19.15 -8.63 -9.87
N GLY A 344 19.11 -8.54 -11.21
CA GLY A 344 19.06 -9.69 -12.12
C GLY A 344 17.67 -10.06 -12.65
N MET A 345 16.58 -9.48 -12.14
CA MET A 345 15.23 -9.68 -12.69
C MET A 345 14.95 -8.80 -13.92
N PRO A 346 14.16 -9.26 -14.91
CA PRO A 346 13.65 -8.44 -16.02
C PRO A 346 12.82 -7.24 -15.55
N ALA A 347 12.63 -6.23 -16.40
CA ALA A 347 11.98 -4.96 -16.01
C ALA A 347 10.49 -5.11 -15.63
N CYS A 348 9.78 -6.03 -16.25
CA CYS A 348 8.38 -6.37 -15.98
C CYS A 348 8.18 -7.21 -14.71
N CYS A 349 9.25 -7.77 -14.13
CA CYS A 349 9.17 -8.66 -12.97
C CYS A 349 9.59 -7.91 -11.71
N PHE A 350 8.76 -7.99 -10.68
CA PHE A 350 8.97 -7.37 -9.39
C PHE A 350 8.39 -8.24 -8.27
N ASP A 351 8.92 -8.09 -7.06
CA ASP A 351 8.34 -8.69 -5.87
C ASP A 351 7.59 -7.62 -5.07
N CYS A 352 6.52 -8.04 -4.39
CA CYS A 352 5.79 -7.18 -3.47
C CYS A 352 6.38 -7.35 -2.07
N SER A 353 6.91 -6.27 -1.52
CA SER A 353 7.41 -6.22 -0.14
C SER A 353 6.51 -5.33 0.71
N PRO A 354 6.23 -5.68 1.97
CA PRO A 354 5.44 -4.82 2.85
C PRO A 354 6.16 -3.48 3.05
N CYS A 355 5.37 -2.43 3.31
CA CYS A 355 5.92 -1.13 3.62
C CYS A 355 6.75 -1.16 4.92
N PRO A 356 7.78 -0.30 5.04
CA PRO A 356 8.51 -0.14 6.29
C PRO A 356 7.61 0.38 7.42
N GLU A 357 8.05 0.24 8.66
CA GLU A 357 7.31 0.77 9.82
C GLU A 357 6.94 2.26 9.65
N ASN A 358 5.71 2.57 10.07
CA ASN A 358 5.08 3.90 9.99
C ASN A 358 4.96 4.49 8.57
N LYS A 359 5.10 3.67 7.52
CA LYS A 359 4.83 4.05 6.14
C LYS A 359 3.66 3.25 5.58
N ILE A 360 2.91 3.86 4.66
CA ILE A 360 1.75 3.24 4.03
C ILE A 360 1.84 3.26 2.50
N SER A 361 1.01 2.42 1.89
CA SER A 361 0.72 2.40 0.46
C SER A 361 -0.79 2.31 0.30
N ASN A 362 -1.41 3.37 -0.22
CA ASN A 362 -2.86 3.43 -0.47
C ASN A 362 -3.23 2.99 -1.89
N GLU A 363 -2.30 3.07 -2.83
CA GLU A 363 -2.47 2.73 -4.23
C GLU A 363 -1.81 1.39 -4.57
N THR A 364 -2.30 0.73 -5.62
CA THR A 364 -1.63 -0.43 -6.16
C THR A 364 -0.32 -0.03 -6.82
N ASN A 365 0.67 -0.93 -6.81
CA ASN A 365 1.84 -0.84 -7.66
C ASN A 365 2.81 0.34 -7.40
N VAL A 366 2.86 0.88 -6.18
CA VAL A 366 3.78 1.95 -5.79
C VAL A 366 5.23 1.47 -5.58
N GLU A 367 6.20 2.30 -5.97
CA GLU A 367 7.63 2.02 -5.73
C GLU A 367 8.10 2.47 -4.34
N MET A 368 7.51 3.55 -3.82
CA MET A 368 7.86 4.15 -2.54
C MET A 368 6.62 4.32 -1.65
N CYS A 369 6.72 3.84 -0.42
CA CYS A 369 5.69 4.06 0.60
C CYS A 369 5.79 5.48 1.17
N ILE A 370 4.63 6.06 1.49
CA ILE A 370 4.51 7.40 2.09
C ILE A 370 4.59 7.30 3.61
N LEU A 371 5.22 8.28 4.26
CA LEU A 371 5.30 8.33 5.73
C LEU A 371 4.01 8.92 6.32
N CYS A 372 3.46 8.31 7.37
CA CYS A 372 2.32 8.90 8.08
C CYS A 372 2.71 10.21 8.80
N PRO A 373 1.82 11.21 8.85
CA PRO A 373 1.97 12.43 9.66
C PRO A 373 2.21 12.12 11.15
N GLU A 374 2.83 13.06 11.89
CA GLU A 374 3.21 12.82 13.30
C GLU A 374 2.03 12.53 14.24
N ASP A 375 0.84 13.05 13.95
CA ASP A 375 -0.41 12.81 14.68
C ASP A 375 -1.02 11.42 14.41
N GLN A 376 -0.48 10.70 13.42
CA GLN A 376 -1.01 9.45 12.92
C GLN A 376 0.04 8.33 12.93
N TYR A 377 -0.42 7.09 12.81
CA TYR A 377 0.42 5.92 12.67
C TYR A 377 -0.16 4.98 11.62
N ALA A 378 0.70 4.22 10.94
CA ALA A 378 0.25 3.22 9.96
C ALA A 378 -0.56 2.10 10.64
N ASN A 379 -1.67 1.69 10.04
CA ASN A 379 -2.43 0.53 10.50
C ASN A 379 -1.67 -0.79 10.27
N THR A 380 -2.17 -1.90 10.82
CA THR A 380 -1.53 -3.22 10.72
C THR A 380 -1.31 -3.69 9.28
N GLU A 381 -2.22 -3.35 8.37
CA GLU A 381 -2.13 -3.66 6.94
C GLU A 381 -1.31 -2.63 6.16
N GLN A 382 -0.84 -1.56 6.80
CA GLN A 382 -0.06 -0.46 6.21
C GLN A 382 -0.72 0.19 4.98
N ASN A 383 -2.05 0.20 4.90
CA ASN A 383 -2.82 0.83 3.82
C ASN A 383 -3.37 2.21 4.21
N HIS A 384 -3.53 2.49 5.51
CA HIS A 384 -4.09 3.75 6.01
C HIS A 384 -3.37 4.27 7.25
N CYS A 385 -3.35 5.59 7.41
CA CYS A 385 -2.88 6.24 8.63
C CYS A 385 -4.05 6.40 9.61
N ILE A 386 -3.87 5.97 10.85
CA ILE A 386 -4.84 6.03 11.95
C ILE A 386 -4.37 7.09 12.95
N GLN A 387 -5.29 7.88 13.52
CA GLN A 387 -4.94 8.83 14.58
C GLN A 387 -4.47 8.11 15.84
N LYS A 388 -3.36 8.56 16.41
CA LYS A 388 -2.85 8.00 17.66
C LYS A 388 -3.82 8.30 18.81
N PRO A 389 -4.15 7.31 19.67
CA PRO A 389 -5.03 7.53 20.81
C PRO A 389 -4.38 8.42 21.88
N LEU A 390 -5.21 9.24 22.53
CA LEU A 390 -4.83 10.16 23.59
C LEU A 390 -4.89 9.44 24.96
N ILE A 391 -3.78 9.34 25.70
CA ILE A 391 -3.77 8.74 27.05
C ILE A 391 -3.82 9.84 28.11
N PHE A 392 -4.86 9.81 28.95
CA PHE A 392 -5.01 10.64 30.16
C PHE A 392 -5.66 9.83 31.30
N LEU A 393 -5.56 10.30 32.55
CA LEU A 393 -6.19 9.63 33.70
C LEU A 393 -7.71 9.87 33.69
N THR A 394 -8.47 8.92 33.18
CA THR A 394 -9.94 8.99 33.08
C THR A 394 -10.62 8.57 34.38
N TYR A 395 -11.87 9.00 34.57
CA TYR A 395 -12.75 8.51 35.64
C TYR A 395 -13.21 7.06 35.43
N GLU A 396 -12.98 6.50 34.24
CA GLU A 396 -13.40 5.14 33.87
C GLU A 396 -12.30 4.11 34.19
N GLU A 397 -11.05 4.53 34.27
CA GLU A 397 -9.93 3.66 34.66
C GLU A 397 -9.98 3.32 36.17
N PRO A 398 -9.57 2.11 36.58
CA PRO A 398 -9.63 1.67 37.98
C PRO A 398 -8.81 2.57 38.93
N LEU A 399 -7.70 3.13 38.45
CA LEU A 399 -6.90 4.09 39.20
C LEU A 399 -7.65 5.42 39.43
N GLY A 400 -8.37 5.92 38.43
CA GLY A 400 -9.18 7.15 38.57
C GLY A 400 -10.37 6.97 39.51
N ILE A 401 -11.06 5.82 39.42
CA ILE A 401 -12.18 5.47 40.31
C ILE A 401 -11.73 5.40 41.77
N THR A 402 -10.65 4.68 42.05
CA THR A 402 -10.15 4.50 43.42
C THR A 402 -9.71 5.82 44.05
N ILE A 403 -8.98 6.65 43.30
CA ILE A 403 -8.51 7.96 43.75
C ILE A 403 -9.68 8.91 44.04
N SER A 404 -10.64 9.00 43.13
CA SER A 404 -11.80 9.89 43.28
C SER A 404 -12.67 9.50 44.48
N LEU A 405 -12.91 8.21 44.69
CA LEU A 405 -13.61 7.70 45.88
C LEU A 405 -12.85 8.03 47.17
N MET A 406 -11.53 7.82 47.21
CA MET A 406 -10.72 8.16 48.39
C MET A 406 -10.78 9.66 48.72
N ALA A 407 -10.66 10.52 47.71
CA ALA A 407 -10.77 11.98 47.84
C ALA A 407 -12.11 12.41 48.46
N LEU A 408 -13.22 11.88 47.94
CA LEU A 408 -14.57 12.18 48.44
C LEU A 408 -14.79 11.64 49.85
N CYS A 409 -14.34 10.42 50.14
CA CYS A 409 -14.45 9.82 51.47
C CYS A 409 -13.68 10.61 52.54
N PHE A 410 -12.44 11.01 52.27
CA PHE A 410 -11.66 11.81 53.23
C PHE A 410 -12.20 13.24 53.39
N SER A 411 -12.72 13.84 52.31
CA SER A 411 -13.40 15.14 52.37
C SER A 411 -14.65 15.06 53.26
N ALA A 412 -15.51 14.05 53.05
CA ALA A 412 -16.69 13.81 53.87
C ALA A 412 -16.34 13.54 55.33
N LEU A 413 -15.32 12.71 55.60
CA LEU A 413 -14.82 12.45 56.96
C LEU A 413 -14.37 13.74 57.64
N THR A 414 -13.65 14.61 56.92
CA THR A 414 -13.18 15.91 57.44
C THR A 414 -14.35 16.86 57.74
N ALA A 415 -15.39 16.86 56.90
CA ALA A 415 -16.61 17.63 57.14
C ALA A 415 -17.38 17.13 58.37
N VAL A 416 -17.46 15.81 58.58
CA VAL A 416 -18.04 15.22 59.80
C VAL A 416 -17.24 15.66 61.04
N ILE A 417 -15.90 15.60 60.98
CA ILE A 417 -15.04 16.06 62.07
C ILE A 417 -15.29 17.56 62.35
N LEU A 418 -15.36 18.40 61.31
CA LEU A 418 -15.71 19.82 61.46
C LEU A 418 -17.07 19.99 62.16
N GLY A 419 -18.09 19.23 61.75
CA GLY A 419 -19.40 19.22 62.40
C GLY A 419 -19.34 18.87 63.89
N VAL A 420 -18.53 17.89 64.28
CA VAL A 420 -18.31 17.53 65.70
C VAL A 420 -17.68 18.70 66.48
N PHE A 421 -16.65 19.34 65.92
CA PHE A 421 -15.99 20.48 66.56
C PHE A 421 -16.90 21.70 66.70
N VAL A 422 -17.76 21.97 65.71
CA VAL A 422 -18.76 23.05 65.75
C VAL A 422 -19.85 22.75 66.79
N LYS A 423 -20.35 21.50 66.83
CA LYS A 423 -21.37 21.08 67.81
C LYS A 423 -20.85 21.18 69.25
N HIS A 424 -19.60 20.78 69.49
CA HIS A 424 -18.94 20.81 70.80
C HIS A 424 -18.06 22.06 71.01
N HIS A 425 -18.33 23.17 70.32
CA HIS A 425 -17.47 24.36 70.37
C HIS A 425 -17.29 24.95 71.79
N SER A 426 -18.28 24.74 72.67
CA SER A 426 -18.27 25.25 74.04
C SER A 426 -17.42 24.39 75.00
N THR A 427 -16.90 23.23 74.56
CA THR A 427 -16.06 22.37 75.39
C THR A 427 -14.67 23.00 75.63
N PRO A 428 -14.07 22.81 76.83
CA PRO A 428 -12.77 23.39 77.16
C PRO A 428 -11.66 22.89 76.22
N ILE A 429 -11.78 21.68 75.67
CA ILE A 429 -10.84 21.12 74.69
C ILE A 429 -10.80 21.94 73.40
N VAL A 430 -11.97 22.28 72.84
CA VAL A 430 -12.07 23.06 71.61
C VAL A 430 -11.68 24.52 71.85
N LYS A 431 -12.03 25.08 73.00
CA LYS A 431 -11.67 26.44 73.40
C LYS A 431 -10.17 26.62 73.62
N ALA A 432 -9.51 25.65 74.29
CA ALA A 432 -8.06 25.65 74.52
C ALA A 432 -7.25 25.48 73.22
N SER A 433 -7.82 24.79 72.23
CA SER A 433 -7.18 24.56 70.92
C SER A 433 -7.32 25.73 69.92
N ASN A 434 -7.91 26.86 70.33
CA ASN A 434 -8.30 27.98 69.46
C ASN A 434 -9.23 27.51 68.30
N HIS A 435 -10.54 27.70 68.51
CA HIS A 435 -11.58 27.23 67.59
C HIS A 435 -11.47 27.83 66.18
N ILE A 436 -11.02 29.09 66.04
CA ILE A 436 -10.90 29.76 64.73
C ILE A 436 -9.84 29.06 63.86
N LEU A 437 -8.62 28.87 64.38
CA LEU A 437 -7.53 28.20 63.64
C LEU A 437 -7.89 26.75 63.31
N THR A 438 -8.61 26.08 64.21
CA THR A 438 -9.07 24.71 64.01
C THR A 438 -10.09 24.60 62.87
N TYR A 439 -11.05 25.54 62.78
CA TYR A 439 -12.01 25.58 61.67
C TYR A 439 -11.33 25.89 60.34
N ILE A 440 -10.42 26.88 60.31
CA ILE A 440 -9.67 27.22 59.09
C ILE A 440 -8.87 26.00 58.59
N LEU A 441 -8.20 25.26 59.50
CA LEU A 441 -7.44 24.08 59.11
C LEU A 441 -8.34 22.97 58.56
N LEU A 442 -9.47 22.66 59.20
CA LEU A 442 -10.40 21.63 58.73
C LEU A 442 -11.05 22.00 57.39
N ILE A 443 -11.46 23.25 57.21
CA ILE A 443 -12.00 23.75 55.93
C ILE A 443 -10.93 23.65 54.84
N SER A 444 -9.68 24.04 55.14
CA SER A 444 -8.58 23.91 54.18
C SER A 444 -8.31 22.45 53.81
N LEU A 445 -8.36 21.53 54.77
CA LEU A 445 -8.19 20.10 54.52
C LEU A 445 -9.31 19.51 53.64
N ILE A 446 -10.57 19.96 53.79
CA ILE A 446 -11.67 19.60 52.87
C ILE A 446 -11.29 19.97 51.43
N PHE A 447 -10.81 21.19 51.22
CA PHE A 447 -10.35 21.62 49.89
C PHE A 447 -9.08 20.89 49.42
N CYS A 448 -8.15 20.54 50.32
CA CYS A 448 -6.99 19.71 49.99
C CYS A 448 -7.40 18.32 49.47
N PHE A 449 -8.43 17.70 50.07
CA PHE A 449 -8.94 16.40 49.61
C PHE A 449 -9.73 16.50 48.30
N LEU A 450 -10.39 17.63 48.02
CA LEU A 450 -11.11 17.85 46.77
C LEU A 450 -10.19 18.27 45.61
N CYS A 451 -9.06 18.92 45.89
CA CYS A 451 -8.11 19.40 44.87
C CYS A 451 -7.65 18.32 43.87
N PRO A 452 -7.33 17.08 44.28
CA PRO A 452 -7.04 15.96 43.37
C PRO A 452 -8.08 15.71 42.28
N LEU A 453 -9.36 16.03 42.50
CA LEU A 453 -10.39 15.83 41.49
C LEU A 453 -10.18 16.72 40.26
N LEU A 454 -9.50 17.86 40.41
CA LEU A 454 -9.14 18.73 39.29
C LEU A 454 -8.11 18.09 38.36
N PHE A 455 -7.33 17.13 38.85
CA PHE A 455 -6.28 16.42 38.11
C PHE A 455 -6.81 15.23 37.30
N ILE A 456 -8.07 14.82 37.52
CA ILE A 456 -8.70 13.67 36.85
C ILE A 456 -9.62 14.17 35.74
N GLY A 457 -9.62 13.49 34.59
CA GLY A 457 -10.47 13.82 33.44
C GLY A 457 -9.72 14.54 32.32
N HIS A 458 -10.47 15.01 31.34
CA HIS A 458 -9.90 15.62 30.13
C HIS A 458 -9.22 16.96 30.46
N PRO A 459 -7.92 17.13 30.14
CA PRO A 459 -7.21 18.38 30.39
C PRO A 459 -7.73 19.48 29.45
N ASN A 460 -8.21 20.57 30.04
CA ASN A 460 -8.61 21.79 29.36
C ASN A 460 -7.72 22.93 29.86
N SER A 461 -7.56 24.00 29.09
CA SER A 461 -6.72 25.14 29.50
C SER A 461 -7.09 25.69 30.89
N ALA A 462 -8.39 25.74 31.20
CA ALA A 462 -8.88 26.16 32.51
C ALA A 462 -8.55 25.16 33.64
N THR A 463 -8.70 23.85 33.41
CA THR A 463 -8.43 22.84 34.44
C THR A 463 -6.93 22.76 34.73
N CYS A 464 -6.09 22.88 33.70
CA CYS A 464 -4.64 23.00 33.80
C CYS A 464 -4.19 24.11 34.76
N ILE A 465 -4.73 25.31 34.56
CA ILE A 465 -4.43 26.47 35.41
C ILE A 465 -4.95 26.22 36.84
N LEU A 466 -6.18 25.72 36.96
CA LEU A 466 -6.84 25.57 38.26
C LEU A 466 -6.17 24.50 39.13
N GLN A 467 -5.67 23.41 38.55
CA GLN A 467 -4.99 22.30 39.25
C GLN A 467 -3.85 22.81 40.14
N GLN A 468 -2.87 23.48 39.53
CA GLN A 468 -1.63 23.87 40.20
C GLN A 468 -1.83 25.05 41.16
N ILE A 469 -2.67 26.02 40.77
CA ILE A 469 -2.95 27.20 41.58
C ILE A 469 -3.76 26.84 42.83
N THR A 470 -4.79 26.00 42.68
CA THR A 470 -5.60 25.53 43.81
C THR A 470 -4.74 24.71 44.77
N PHE A 471 -3.92 23.79 44.24
CA PHE A 471 -2.97 23.01 45.03
C PHE A 471 -2.06 23.92 45.88
N GLY A 472 -1.35 24.87 45.26
CA GLY A 472 -0.38 25.74 45.95
C GLY A 472 -1.02 26.64 47.01
N VAL A 473 -2.16 27.25 46.69
CA VAL A 473 -2.86 28.18 47.61
C VAL A 473 -3.47 27.42 48.79
N VAL A 474 -4.21 26.34 48.56
CA VAL A 474 -4.92 25.63 49.63
C VAL A 474 -3.93 24.99 50.61
N PHE A 475 -2.83 24.39 50.13
CA PHE A 475 -1.79 23.85 51.00
C PHE A 475 -1.06 24.93 51.81
N THR A 476 -0.88 26.13 51.23
CA THR A 476 -0.30 27.26 51.96
C THR A 476 -1.20 27.67 53.12
N VAL A 477 -2.53 27.73 52.93
CA VAL A 477 -3.49 28.01 54.01
C VAL A 477 -3.39 26.93 55.10
N ALA A 478 -3.36 25.65 54.72
CA ALA A 478 -3.27 24.55 55.69
C ALA A 478 -1.97 24.60 56.53
N ILE A 479 -0.81 24.72 55.88
CA ILE A 479 0.50 24.75 56.57
C ILE A 479 0.65 26.02 57.41
N SER A 480 0.30 27.19 56.87
CA SER A 480 0.35 28.46 57.62
C SER A 480 -0.58 28.46 58.83
N THR A 481 -1.71 27.73 58.77
CA THR A 481 -2.60 27.56 59.92
C THR A 481 -1.96 26.70 61.01
N VAL A 482 -1.25 25.62 60.65
CA VAL A 482 -0.49 24.82 61.63
C VAL A 482 0.69 25.61 62.20
N LEU A 483 1.35 26.43 61.38
CA LEU A 483 2.40 27.36 61.83
C LEU A 483 1.87 28.37 62.84
N ALA A 484 0.76 29.03 62.53
CA ALA A 484 0.09 29.94 63.46
C ALA A 484 -0.30 29.20 64.75
N LYS A 485 -0.85 27.98 64.63
CA LYS A 485 -1.23 27.17 65.78
C LYS A 485 -0.04 26.80 66.66
N THR A 486 1.09 26.37 66.10
CA THR A 486 2.30 26.06 66.88
C THR A 486 2.87 27.29 67.58
N ILE A 487 2.87 28.46 66.92
CA ILE A 487 3.29 29.74 67.55
C ILE A 487 2.36 30.12 68.71
N THR A 488 1.04 30.00 68.54
CA THR A 488 0.09 30.29 69.63
C THR A 488 0.31 29.37 70.83
N VAL A 489 0.63 28.09 70.62
CA VAL A 489 0.94 27.13 71.68
C VAL A 489 2.24 27.51 72.40
N ILE A 490 3.32 27.80 71.67
CA ILE A 490 4.60 28.22 72.27
C ILE A 490 4.44 29.49 73.12
N LEU A 491 3.69 30.47 72.61
CA LEU A 491 3.47 31.73 73.31
C LEU A 491 2.66 31.54 74.60
N ALA A 492 1.66 30.65 74.60
CA ALA A 492 0.86 30.36 75.78
C ALA A 492 1.69 29.78 76.94
N PHE A 493 2.69 28.95 76.65
CA PHE A 493 3.53 28.33 77.68
C PHE A 493 4.72 29.20 78.15
N LYS A 494 5.23 30.11 77.30
CA LYS A 494 6.43 30.92 77.63
C LYS A 494 6.10 32.20 78.41
N VAL A 495 4.84 32.61 78.49
CA VAL A 495 4.38 33.89 79.10
C VAL A 495 3.63 33.66 80.42
N THR A 496 4.15 32.78 81.29
CA THR A 496 3.58 32.51 82.63
C THR A 496 3.90 33.59 83.68
N ALA A 497 4.52 34.72 83.31
CA ALA A 497 4.78 35.85 84.21
C ALA A 497 3.68 36.95 84.07
N PRO A 498 3.03 37.37 85.16
CA PRO A 498 1.79 38.16 85.13
C PRO A 498 1.93 39.58 84.54
N GLN A 499 3.14 40.14 84.46
CA GLN A 499 3.38 41.54 84.06
C GLN A 499 3.32 41.79 82.53
N ARG A 500 3.09 40.76 81.70
CA ARG A 500 3.08 40.86 80.21
C ARG A 500 1.77 40.43 79.52
N MET A 501 0.67 40.27 80.25
CA MET A 501 -0.64 39.82 79.70
C MET A 501 -1.19 40.70 78.56
N MET A 502 -0.95 42.02 78.57
CA MET A 502 -1.39 42.90 77.46
C MET A 502 -0.61 42.64 76.16
N LYS A 503 0.68 42.31 76.26
CA LYS A 503 1.50 41.86 75.12
C LYS A 503 1.07 40.47 74.62
N TYR A 504 0.60 39.60 75.52
CA TYR A 504 0.06 38.28 75.14
C TYR A 504 -1.18 38.41 74.23
N PHE A 505 -2.17 39.23 74.59
CA PHE A 505 -3.36 39.44 73.76
C PHE A 505 -3.04 40.09 72.39
N LEU A 506 -2.09 41.04 72.36
CA LEU A 506 -1.60 41.66 71.12
C LEU A 506 -0.89 40.65 70.20
N VAL A 507 -0.03 39.80 70.74
CA VAL A 507 0.74 38.80 69.95
C VAL A 507 -0.13 37.59 69.57
N GLN A 508 -1.12 37.20 70.38
CA GLN A 508 -2.10 36.18 70.02
C GLN A 508 -2.98 36.64 68.85
N ARG A 509 -3.37 37.92 68.83
CA ARG A 509 -4.07 38.54 67.69
C ARG A 509 -3.15 38.68 66.46
N ALA A 510 -1.85 38.91 66.66
CA ALA A 510 -0.84 38.95 65.60
C ALA A 510 -0.67 37.59 64.89
N SER A 511 -0.78 36.46 65.61
CA SER A 511 -0.65 35.12 65.01
C SER A 511 -1.74 34.81 63.98
N ASN A 512 -2.92 35.43 64.06
CA ASN A 512 -3.97 35.30 63.05
C ASN A 512 -3.62 36.00 61.73
N TYR A 513 -2.67 36.95 61.74
CA TYR A 513 -2.20 37.61 60.51
C TYR A 513 -1.14 36.78 59.75
N ILE A 514 -0.62 35.69 60.34
CA ILE A 514 0.34 34.80 59.67
C ILE A 514 -0.30 34.15 58.44
N ILE A 515 -1.52 33.64 58.58
CA ILE A 515 -2.26 32.97 57.50
C ILE A 515 -2.42 33.91 56.29
N PRO A 516 -3.06 35.11 56.40
CA PRO A 516 -3.25 35.99 55.26
C PRO A 516 -1.93 36.49 54.65
N MET A 517 -0.89 36.71 55.45
CA MET A 517 0.43 37.13 54.94
C MET A 517 1.11 36.02 54.13
N CYS A 518 1.14 34.78 54.65
CA CYS A 518 1.68 33.64 53.92
C CYS A 518 0.90 33.37 52.64
N THR A 519 -0.43 33.44 52.69
CA THR A 519 -1.26 33.25 51.50
C THR A 519 -1.09 34.36 50.49
N LEU A 520 -0.91 35.62 50.92
CA LEU A 520 -0.67 36.75 50.01
C LEU A 520 0.64 36.56 49.25
N ILE A 521 1.71 36.11 49.92
CA ILE A 521 2.99 35.79 49.27
C ILE A 521 2.78 34.69 48.22
N GLN A 522 2.08 33.61 48.58
CA GLN A 522 1.80 32.53 47.63
C GLN A 522 0.96 32.99 46.43
N VAL A 523 -0.06 33.83 46.64
CA VAL A 523 -0.89 34.39 45.57
C VAL A 523 -0.06 35.27 44.64
N ILE A 524 0.87 36.08 45.16
CA ILE A 524 1.78 36.88 44.34
C ILE A 524 2.68 35.97 43.49
N VAL A 525 3.27 34.92 44.07
CA VAL A 525 4.10 33.95 43.33
C VAL A 525 3.28 33.27 42.23
N CYS A 526 2.06 32.84 42.53
CA CYS A 526 1.13 32.27 41.55
C CYS A 526 0.73 33.26 40.44
N ALA A 527 0.49 34.54 40.77
CA ALA A 527 0.15 35.56 39.79
C ALA A 527 1.32 35.85 38.83
N VAL A 528 2.55 35.91 39.36
CA VAL A 528 3.77 36.04 38.54
C VAL A 528 3.94 34.83 37.62
N TRP A 529 3.69 33.62 38.12
CA TRP A 529 3.74 32.40 37.31
C TRP A 529 2.75 32.45 36.14
N LEU A 530 1.48 32.81 36.41
CA LEU A 530 0.45 32.92 35.38
C LEU A 530 0.75 34.04 34.37
N GLY A 531 1.35 35.15 34.81
CA GLY A 531 1.71 36.27 33.93
C GLY A 531 2.91 35.98 33.03
N ALA A 532 3.91 35.25 33.52
CA ALA A 532 5.13 34.95 32.75
C ALA A 532 4.94 33.76 31.80
N SER A 533 4.32 32.68 32.28
CA SER A 533 4.25 31.40 31.57
C SER A 533 3.16 30.51 32.20
N PRO A 534 1.88 30.72 31.85
CA PRO A 534 0.78 29.96 32.43
C PRO A 534 0.85 28.47 32.01
N PRO A 535 0.37 27.54 32.85
CA PRO A 535 0.20 26.14 32.45
C PRO A 535 -0.70 26.01 31.23
N PHE A 536 -0.31 25.16 30.27
CA PHE A 536 -1.04 24.94 29.02
C PHE A 536 -1.13 23.47 28.69
N VAL A 537 -2.08 23.12 27.81
CA VAL A 537 -2.25 21.75 27.32
C VAL A 537 -1.19 21.48 26.27
N ASP A 538 -0.35 20.48 26.51
CA ASP A 538 0.75 20.11 25.63
C ASP A 538 0.59 18.67 25.15
N ILE A 539 1.07 18.43 23.93
CA ILE A 539 0.94 17.16 23.23
C ILE A 539 2.35 16.60 23.08
N ASP A 540 2.73 15.65 23.94
CA ASP A 540 4.03 15.01 23.82
C ASP A 540 3.97 13.93 22.73
N THR A 541 4.53 14.24 21.56
CA THR A 541 4.59 13.34 20.39
C THR A 541 5.82 12.43 20.38
N GLN A 542 6.79 12.63 21.29
CA GLN A 542 8.11 11.99 21.19
C GLN A 542 8.30 10.76 22.09
N SER A 543 7.42 10.51 23.05
CA SER A 543 7.78 9.63 24.17
C SER A 543 7.53 8.12 24.01
N GLU A 544 6.74 7.64 23.03
CA GLU A 544 6.60 6.19 22.77
C GLU A 544 5.92 5.89 21.41
N HIS A 545 6.32 4.82 20.71
CA HIS A 545 5.65 4.39 19.48
C HIS A 545 4.23 3.88 19.81
N GLY A 546 3.21 4.65 19.41
CA GLY A 546 1.81 4.20 19.40
C GLY A 546 0.81 5.01 20.24
N HIS A 547 1.25 5.99 21.04
CA HIS A 547 0.35 6.74 21.92
C HIS A 547 0.72 8.22 22.00
N ILE A 548 -0.28 9.11 21.95
CA ILE A 548 -0.10 10.54 22.21
C ILE A 548 -0.45 10.77 23.69
N ILE A 549 0.47 11.37 24.44
CA ILE A 549 0.21 11.71 25.85
C ILE A 549 -0.17 13.20 25.89
N ILE A 550 -1.43 13.49 26.22
CA ILE A 550 -1.85 14.86 26.54
C ILE A 550 -1.56 15.10 28.01
N VAL A 551 -0.62 16.00 28.27
CA VAL A 551 -0.23 16.38 29.64
C VAL A 551 -0.47 17.87 29.81
N CYS A 552 -0.83 18.26 31.02
CA CYS A 552 -0.76 19.65 31.39
C CYS A 552 0.70 20.06 31.58
N ASN A 553 1.28 20.75 30.59
CA ASN A 553 2.60 21.32 30.74
C ASN A 553 2.54 22.50 31.71
N LYS A 554 3.46 22.50 32.67
CA LYS A 554 3.52 23.50 33.76
C LYS A 554 4.01 24.88 33.26
N GLY A 555 4.44 24.99 32.00
CA GLY A 555 4.92 26.23 31.38
C GLY A 555 6.34 26.58 31.86
N SER A 556 6.46 27.08 33.08
CA SER A 556 7.76 27.32 33.74
C SER A 556 8.02 26.32 34.84
N VAL A 557 9.00 25.46 34.56
CA VAL A 557 9.56 24.51 35.53
C VAL A 557 10.09 25.25 36.76
N THR A 558 10.77 26.37 36.56
CA THR A 558 11.31 27.21 37.64
C THR A 558 10.20 27.75 38.55
N ALA A 559 9.11 28.26 37.97
CA ALA A 559 8.01 28.82 38.75
C ALA A 559 7.27 27.74 39.57
N PHE A 560 7.09 26.55 39.01
CA PHE A 560 6.56 25.39 39.75
C PHE A 560 7.45 25.04 40.96
N TYR A 561 8.78 24.99 40.79
CA TYR A 561 9.70 24.77 41.91
C TYR A 561 9.73 25.92 42.92
N CYS A 562 9.51 27.17 42.50
CA CYS A 562 9.36 28.28 43.44
C CYS A 562 8.14 28.10 44.36
N VAL A 563 7.00 27.63 43.82
CA VAL A 563 5.81 27.31 44.62
C VAL A 563 6.07 26.16 45.59
N LEU A 564 6.63 25.05 45.12
CA LEU A 564 6.99 23.92 45.98
C LEU A 564 8.04 24.28 47.03
N GLY A 565 9.04 25.08 46.65
CA GLY A 565 10.09 25.57 47.53
C GLY A 565 9.52 26.45 48.64
N TYR A 566 8.55 27.31 48.34
CA TYR A 566 7.87 28.11 49.35
C TYR A 566 7.07 27.24 50.34
N LEU A 567 6.30 26.26 49.83
CA LEU A 567 5.60 25.29 50.68
C LEU A 567 6.57 24.48 51.56
N ALA A 568 7.72 24.09 51.02
CA ALA A 568 8.77 23.39 51.76
C ALA A 568 9.40 24.26 52.85
N CYS A 569 9.65 25.54 52.59
CA CYS A 569 10.13 26.49 53.59
C CYS A 569 9.11 26.66 54.73
N LEU A 570 7.82 26.80 54.39
CA LEU A 570 6.74 26.91 55.38
C LEU A 570 6.59 25.63 56.21
N SER A 571 6.66 24.45 55.58
CA SER A 571 6.54 23.17 56.28
C SER A 571 7.74 22.91 57.17
N PHE A 572 8.96 23.23 56.73
CA PHE A 572 10.16 23.11 57.54
C PHE A 572 10.14 24.05 58.75
N ALA A 573 9.74 25.31 58.57
CA ALA A 573 9.56 26.25 59.68
C ALA A 573 8.51 25.76 60.69
N SER A 574 7.39 25.21 60.19
CA SER A 574 6.33 24.62 61.01
C SER A 574 6.84 23.40 61.78
N PHE A 575 7.58 22.50 61.12
CA PHE A 575 8.19 21.32 61.74
C PHE A 575 9.20 21.72 62.82
N PHE A 576 10.09 22.67 62.53
CA PHE A 576 11.10 23.15 63.47
C PHE A 576 10.44 23.68 64.75
N LEU A 577 9.47 24.58 64.63
CA LEU A 577 8.75 25.12 65.79
C LEU A 577 7.93 24.04 66.53
N ALA A 578 7.29 23.13 65.80
CA ALA A 578 6.58 21.99 66.40
C ALA A 578 7.54 21.06 67.17
N PHE A 579 8.75 20.83 66.66
CA PHE A 579 9.74 19.97 67.30
C PHE A 579 10.27 20.57 68.61
N PHE A 580 10.58 21.87 68.62
CA PHE A 580 11.03 22.55 69.84
C PHE A 580 9.93 22.66 70.91
N SER A 581 8.66 22.68 70.49
CA SER A 581 7.52 22.74 71.42
C SER A 581 7.09 21.37 71.98
N ARG A 582 7.65 20.25 71.49
CA ARG A 582 7.21 18.89 71.87
C ARG A 582 7.34 18.56 73.36
N ASN A 583 8.28 19.22 74.05
CA ASN A 583 8.58 18.98 75.46
C ASN A 583 7.81 19.92 76.41
N LEU A 584 6.92 20.78 75.88
CA LEU A 584 6.13 21.69 76.72
C LEU A 584 5.10 20.90 77.55
N PRO A 585 4.99 21.15 78.86
CA PRO A 585 4.05 20.45 79.73
C PRO A 585 2.62 20.95 79.47
N GLY A 586 1.91 20.26 78.57
CA GLY A 586 0.51 20.55 78.24
C GLY A 586 -0.38 19.34 78.44
N ASN A 587 -1.61 19.56 78.94
CA ASN A 587 -2.57 18.52 79.35
C ASN A 587 -2.99 17.51 78.24
N PHE A 588 -2.52 17.64 76.99
CA PHE A 588 -2.96 16.79 75.86
C PHE A 588 -1.91 16.43 74.79
N ASN A 589 -0.60 16.47 75.06
CA ASN A 589 0.46 16.09 74.08
C ASN A 589 0.30 16.76 72.68
N GLU A 590 -0.34 17.93 72.62
CA GLU A 590 -0.80 18.54 71.37
C GLU A 590 0.36 18.93 70.45
N ALA A 591 1.42 19.49 71.02
CA ALA A 591 2.64 19.83 70.27
C ALA A 591 3.26 18.59 69.63
N LYS A 592 3.26 17.44 70.33
CA LYS A 592 3.80 16.16 69.82
C LYS A 592 3.02 15.66 68.59
N SER A 593 1.69 15.79 68.63
CA SER A 593 0.81 15.45 67.49
C SER A 593 1.09 16.34 66.27
N MET A 594 1.29 17.65 66.48
CA MET A 594 1.69 18.57 65.41
C MET A 594 3.07 18.24 64.84
N THR A 595 4.04 17.86 65.68
CA THR A 595 5.37 17.44 65.22
C THR A 595 5.27 16.22 64.30
N PHE A 596 4.50 15.19 64.69
CA PHE A 596 4.32 13.99 63.88
C PHE A 596 3.62 14.29 62.55
N SER A 597 2.59 15.14 62.58
CA SER A 597 1.89 15.59 61.38
C SER A 597 2.85 16.27 60.39
N MET A 598 3.65 17.22 60.87
CA MET A 598 4.60 17.96 60.03
C MET A 598 5.76 17.10 59.54
N LEU A 599 6.22 16.14 60.35
CA LEU A 599 7.22 15.17 59.93
C LEU A 599 6.72 14.30 58.76
N LEU A 600 5.48 13.78 58.86
CA LEU A 600 4.87 12.97 57.82
C LEU A 600 4.64 13.78 56.54
N PHE A 601 4.21 15.04 56.68
CA PHE A 601 4.11 15.97 55.56
C PHE A 601 5.46 16.13 54.84
N CYS A 602 6.52 16.46 55.58
CA CYS A 602 7.86 16.63 55.01
C CYS A 602 8.38 15.35 54.33
N SER A 603 8.15 14.16 54.93
CA SER A 603 8.61 12.91 54.32
C SER A 603 7.92 12.62 52.99
N VAL A 604 6.60 12.86 52.88
CA VAL A 604 5.85 12.62 51.63
C VAL A 604 6.37 13.52 50.50
N TRP A 605 6.63 14.80 50.79
CA TRP A 605 7.12 15.75 49.78
C TRP A 605 8.60 15.56 49.41
N ILE A 606 9.43 15.06 50.33
CA ILE A 606 10.81 14.66 50.00
C ILE A 606 10.80 13.44 49.06
N THR A 607 9.93 12.46 49.30
CA THR A 607 9.79 11.28 48.42
C THR A 607 9.14 11.61 47.08
N PHE A 608 8.27 12.61 47.02
CA PHE A 608 7.62 13.05 45.78
C PHE A 608 8.63 13.47 44.71
N LEU A 609 9.64 14.28 45.05
CA LEU A 609 10.63 14.81 44.11
C LEU A 609 11.31 13.74 43.22
N PRO A 610 11.97 12.70 43.77
CA PRO A 610 12.63 11.68 42.95
C PRO A 610 11.64 10.84 42.14
N VAL A 611 10.47 10.51 42.68
CA VAL A 611 9.46 9.70 41.98
C VAL A 611 8.83 10.49 40.82
N TYR A 612 8.58 11.79 41.02
CA TYR A 612 8.07 12.69 40.01
C TYR A 612 9.02 12.80 38.81
N HIS A 613 10.34 12.84 39.03
CA HIS A 613 11.33 12.85 37.96
C HIS A 613 11.52 11.50 37.26
N GLY A 614 11.25 10.40 37.97
CA GLY A 614 11.39 9.04 37.43
C GLY A 614 10.17 8.53 36.66
N THR A 615 9.03 9.23 36.73
CA THR A 615 7.76 8.80 36.13
C THR A 615 7.31 9.77 35.04
N LYS A 616 6.57 9.27 34.04
CA LYS A 616 6.04 10.04 32.91
C LYS A 616 4.55 9.80 32.71
N GLY A 617 3.89 10.71 32.00
CA GLY A 617 2.50 10.60 31.58
C GLY A 617 1.51 10.44 32.75
N LYS A 618 0.59 9.47 32.65
CA LYS A 618 -0.47 9.29 33.66
C LYS A 618 0.03 8.91 35.06
N VAL A 619 1.17 8.23 35.15
CA VAL A 619 1.75 7.79 36.44
C VAL A 619 2.27 8.99 37.23
N MET A 620 2.89 9.95 36.54
CA MET A 620 3.38 11.20 37.14
C MET A 620 2.27 12.01 37.82
N VAL A 621 1.10 12.13 37.15
CA VAL A 621 -0.09 12.80 37.71
C VAL A 621 -0.64 12.02 38.91
N ALA A 622 -0.69 10.69 38.83
CA ALA A 622 -1.13 9.85 39.94
C ALA A 622 -0.25 10.02 41.19
N VAL A 623 1.07 10.11 41.02
CA VAL A 623 2.02 10.35 42.12
C VAL A 623 1.75 11.70 42.80
N GLU A 624 1.47 12.76 42.04
CA GLU A 624 1.12 14.08 42.58
C GLU A 624 -0.18 14.02 43.43
N ILE A 625 -1.19 13.30 42.95
CA ILE A 625 -2.43 13.07 43.68
C ILE A 625 -2.20 12.26 44.97
N PHE A 626 -1.45 11.16 44.90
CA PHE A 626 -1.16 10.31 46.06
C PHE A 626 -0.42 11.09 47.15
N SER A 627 0.57 11.90 46.78
CA SER A 627 1.29 12.76 47.74
C SER A 627 0.37 13.80 48.38
N THR A 628 -0.55 14.37 47.61
CA THR A 628 -1.56 15.33 48.08
C THR A 628 -2.51 14.69 49.10
N LEU A 629 -3.05 13.50 48.79
CA LEU A 629 -3.96 12.77 49.68
C LEU A 629 -3.25 12.29 50.95
N ALA A 630 -2.05 11.71 50.82
CA ALA A 630 -1.29 11.17 51.96
C ALA A 630 -0.87 12.26 52.96
N SER A 631 -0.39 13.40 52.46
CA SER A 631 0.01 14.53 53.31
C SER A 631 -1.18 15.15 54.06
N SER A 632 -2.33 15.31 53.38
CA SER A 632 -3.59 15.78 53.97
C SER A 632 -4.16 14.80 55.00
N ALA A 633 -4.13 13.50 54.70
CA ALA A 633 -4.55 12.44 55.62
C ALA A 633 -3.67 12.38 56.87
N GLY A 634 -2.36 12.60 56.75
CA GLY A 634 -1.46 12.72 57.89
C GLY A 634 -1.79 13.91 58.79
N MET A 635 -2.11 15.07 58.22
CA MET A 635 -2.59 16.23 58.98
C MET A 635 -3.90 15.96 59.70
N LEU A 636 -4.89 15.41 59.00
CA LEU A 636 -6.17 15.05 59.59
C LEU A 636 -6.00 14.02 60.73
N GLY A 637 -5.24 12.95 60.44
CA GLY A 637 -5.05 11.81 61.30
C GLY A 637 -4.31 12.15 62.58
N CYS A 638 -3.14 12.78 62.46
CA CYS A 638 -2.31 13.09 63.62
C CYS A 638 -2.92 14.18 64.50
N ILE A 639 -3.50 15.24 63.92
CA ILE A 639 -3.97 16.42 64.67
C ILE A 639 -5.37 16.22 65.28
N PHE A 640 -6.29 15.60 64.53
CA PHE A 640 -7.71 15.62 64.89
C PHE A 640 -8.24 14.30 65.45
N ILE A 641 -7.73 13.13 65.03
CA ILE A 641 -8.22 11.84 65.54
C ILE A 641 -8.09 11.74 67.08
N PRO A 642 -6.95 12.07 67.71
CA PRO A 642 -6.83 11.99 69.18
C PRO A 642 -7.81 12.93 69.90
N LYS A 643 -8.11 14.08 69.30
CA LYS A 643 -9.03 15.08 69.85
C LYS A 643 -10.49 14.64 69.70
N CYS A 644 -10.86 14.12 68.53
CA CYS A 644 -12.20 13.57 68.30
C CYS A 644 -12.47 12.39 69.21
N TYR A 645 -11.50 11.48 69.37
CA TYR A 645 -11.62 10.35 70.29
C TYR A 645 -11.89 10.80 71.73
N THR A 646 -11.16 11.82 72.19
CA THR A 646 -11.36 12.35 73.54
C THR A 646 -12.73 13.03 73.69
N ILE A 647 -13.15 13.84 72.71
CA ILE A 647 -14.44 14.56 72.75
C ILE A 647 -15.63 13.59 72.76
N LEU A 648 -15.59 12.53 71.95
CA LEU A 648 -16.71 11.59 71.78
C LEU A 648 -16.72 10.46 72.81
N PHE A 649 -15.57 9.86 73.11
CA PHE A 649 -15.49 8.63 73.92
C PHE A 649 -14.99 8.85 75.36
N ARG A 650 -14.53 10.06 75.71
CA ARG A 650 -14.15 10.40 77.10
C ARG A 650 -14.81 11.71 77.57
N PRO A 651 -16.15 11.73 77.74
CA PRO A 651 -16.89 12.91 78.18
C PRO A 651 -16.43 13.45 79.54
N ASP A 652 -15.90 12.59 80.42
CA ASP A 652 -15.40 12.98 81.75
C ASP A 652 -14.22 13.97 81.68
N LYS A 653 -13.45 13.97 80.58
CA LYS A 653 -12.37 14.93 80.33
C LYS A 653 -12.85 16.25 79.72
N ASN A 654 -14.13 16.34 79.32
CA ASN A 654 -14.74 17.55 78.77
C ASN A 654 -15.29 18.48 79.86
N SER A 655 -15.42 18.01 81.11
CA SER A 655 -15.87 18.80 82.26
C SER A 655 -14.73 18.98 83.28
N LEU A 656 -13.77 19.86 82.98
CA LEU A 656 -12.82 20.29 84.01
C LEU A 656 -13.53 21.31 84.92
N GLN A 657 -13.89 20.87 86.13
CA GLN A 657 -14.11 21.74 87.29
C GLN A 657 -12.83 22.57 87.48
N MET A 658 -12.97 23.89 87.44
CA MET A 658 -11.91 24.79 87.91
C MET A 658 -11.70 24.53 89.40
N ILE A 659 -10.49 24.11 89.77
CA ILE A 659 -9.88 24.42 91.08
C ILE A 659 -8.68 25.30 90.78
#